data_AF-A0A844M364-F1
#
_entry.id   AF-A0A844M364-F1
#
_cell.length_a   1.000
_cell.length_b   1.000
_cell.length_c   1.000
_cell.angle_alpha   90.00
_cell.angle_beta   90.00
_cell.angle_gamma   90.00
#
_symmetry.space_group_name_H-M   'P 1'
#
loop_
_entity.id
_entity.type
_entity.pdbx_description
1 polymer ?
#
loop_
_entity_poly.entity_id
_entity_poly.type
_entity_poly.pdbx_seq_one_letter_code
_entity_poly.pdbx_strand_id
1 'polypeptide(L)'
;LALPVNGAAVIGNATQAANMPTEGSAGYTGDATYRQMGIGNDIEFGSSVFTADFVNKSLEGNLSFAQAGDIALTAGIDGNQFSGSADANNGYATEGGFYGGDAQYLGGVYEGNGAQGTYGAKSDAQTAAEQAAVDAQAQADAAQAAIAEQQAAADTAKAAADKAAADAQRAQAALERAQANLENAGEGGDGGLADALARAEAAETAQAAAEDLAAKAQAAQEAAESAEEAAKAAQKSAEDALVAAQAAADKAIGDAKLEAQAQVDAALAERDQAKAATEAAELARAEAEDKVIEANSARDEAIQAKNEAEQRAQEAEDALKALQELPPAPVNPDAPASSTITGIQSNNMDANGIYKESLRGGVVNNTSASFDVLTTRVGELDTIYITDPLDLTLRNASDKSYKESDFKEHNKTLTVKGTLSTSNIAKNRDLSYTSVYNNFNEDMQIGHVYGVLDSTVDGKLSTVYAQGKSTSAQDMEYMKALSQYNIDNNIDDGKVDYEGVATYMENGNIDGPMIGSSKFNVDFVDQQVDGSLSFSGLEAKKVKAEITGNKFAGNWNGLDTQGSFYGDDANLLGGVYSDSTGKGTYGAEKINAPAPVDPTDPVDPTEPTEPVNPPVPADTKMTGFQSTALSSIEQNVAGTQLDNAIGYVTIRDDASDFTETVVKNGSVVPVDNRQGDNFTSFDTGVVRADMVKPENVEDSLSVSLQKGGEVIVEAGKGGFNPKFKYSAVYQNFDGQMQVGHVYGNFNSLLGDVSRAANVYVQGHLTDQADIDYLKQVNEGKASYTGNATYIENIHLGDTGAFEPAYGTSAFDVDFVHNSVKGELAFDGNFEYMPEGNKIGIEATIDGNTFAGNVNGIDTAGGFYGEDAKFLGGIYQDAAIEGGKGDLPGTGTRFQGTFAAEKQ
;
A
#
# COMPACT_ATOMS: atom_id res chain seq x y z
N LEU A 1 -68.94 -18.28 45.36
CA LEU A 1 -69.08 -17.83 43.96
C LEU A 1 -67.74 -18.04 43.28
N ALA A 2 -67.64 -18.93 42.29
CA ALA A 2 -66.48 -18.97 41.40
C ALA A 2 -66.72 -17.89 40.34
N LEU A 3 -65.84 -16.89 40.28
CA LEU A 3 -65.85 -15.91 39.20
C LEU A 3 -65.00 -16.51 38.06
N PRO A 4 -65.58 -16.81 36.88
CA PRO A 4 -64.77 -17.24 35.74
C PRO A 4 -63.87 -16.06 35.33
N VAL A 5 -62.56 -16.30 35.32
CA VAL A 5 -61.59 -15.37 34.71
C VAL A 5 -61.36 -15.87 33.29
N ASN A 6 -61.89 -15.14 32.32
CA ASN A 6 -61.68 -15.42 30.90
C ASN A 6 -60.66 -14.39 30.38
N GLY A 7 -59.72 -14.85 29.55
CA GLY A 7 -58.72 -13.99 28.94
C GLY A 7 -58.32 -14.53 27.57
N ALA A 8 -58.24 -13.64 26.60
CA ALA A 8 -57.70 -13.89 25.28
C ALA A 8 -56.50 -12.95 25.08
N ALA A 9 -55.43 -13.45 24.48
CA ALA A 9 -54.23 -12.65 24.24
C ALA A 9 -53.63 -13.00 22.88
N VAL A 10 -53.07 -11.99 22.24
CA VAL A 10 -52.23 -12.12 21.04
C VAL A 10 -50.90 -11.45 21.36
N ILE A 11 -49.81 -12.14 21.03
CA ILE A 11 -48.45 -11.67 21.29
C ILE A 11 -47.67 -11.80 19.98
N GLY A 12 -46.94 -10.76 19.61
CA GLY A 12 -46.08 -10.76 18.44
C GLY A 12 -45.17 -9.53 18.45
N ASN A 13 -44.13 -9.55 17.61
CA ASN A 13 -43.28 -8.38 17.40
C ASN A 13 -44.04 -7.38 16.54
N ALA A 14 -44.48 -6.28 17.16
CA ALA A 14 -45.28 -5.27 16.47
C ALA A 14 -44.51 -4.66 15.29
N THR A 15 -45.18 -4.53 14.15
CA THR A 15 -44.62 -3.86 12.98
C THR A 15 -44.26 -2.43 13.34
N GLN A 16 -43.06 -1.98 12.97
CA GLN A 16 -42.66 -0.59 13.22
C GLN A 16 -43.52 0.34 12.36
N ALA A 17 -43.91 1.50 12.89
CA ALA A 17 -44.77 2.44 12.17
C ALA A 17 -44.18 2.88 10.82
N ALA A 18 -42.84 2.93 10.69
CA ALA A 18 -42.15 3.25 9.45
C ALA A 18 -42.27 2.17 8.36
N ASN A 19 -42.58 0.94 8.74
CA ASN A 19 -42.68 -0.22 7.86
C ASN A 19 -44.13 -0.66 7.63
N MET A 20 -45.10 0.10 8.15
CA MET A 20 -46.50 -0.14 7.81
C MET A 20 -46.71 0.18 6.33
N PRO A 21 -47.35 -0.71 5.55
CA PRO A 21 -47.72 -0.39 4.18
C PRO A 21 -48.60 0.86 4.14
N THR A 22 -48.32 1.75 3.19
CA THR A 22 -49.06 3.02 3.02
C THR A 22 -49.95 3.02 1.78
N GLU A 23 -49.85 1.99 0.95
CA GLU A 23 -50.55 1.85 -0.31
C GLU A 23 -51.06 0.42 -0.51
N GLY A 24 -52.13 0.26 -1.31
CA GLY A 24 -52.70 -1.03 -1.67
C GLY A 24 -53.49 -1.74 -0.58
N SER A 25 -53.88 -2.97 -0.89
CA SER A 25 -54.60 -3.88 0.01
C SER A 25 -53.88 -5.22 0.09
N ALA A 26 -53.87 -5.84 1.27
CA ALA A 26 -53.29 -7.16 1.50
C ALA A 26 -54.31 -8.15 2.06
N GLY A 27 -54.32 -9.35 1.49
CA GLY A 27 -55.06 -10.51 2.01
C GLY A 27 -54.25 -11.25 3.08
N TYR A 28 -54.93 -11.75 4.09
CA TYR A 28 -54.36 -12.51 5.18
C TYR A 28 -55.21 -13.75 5.47
N THR A 29 -54.55 -14.90 5.59
CA THR A 29 -55.19 -16.17 5.89
C THR A 29 -54.53 -16.82 7.10
N GLY A 30 -55.33 -17.38 8.00
CA GLY A 30 -54.82 -18.12 9.15
C GLY A 30 -55.90 -18.72 10.02
N ASP A 31 -55.66 -18.71 11.33
CA ASP A 31 -56.45 -19.43 12.33
C ASP A 31 -57.21 -18.48 13.25
N ALA A 32 -58.25 -19.00 13.90
CA ALA A 32 -59.09 -18.28 14.84
C ALA A 32 -59.53 -19.18 16.00
N THR A 33 -59.91 -18.56 17.12
CA THR A 33 -60.51 -19.24 18.27
C THR A 33 -61.83 -18.56 18.66
N TYR A 34 -62.76 -19.34 19.20
CA TYR A 34 -64.04 -18.88 19.73
C TYR A 34 -64.33 -19.55 21.06
N ARG A 35 -64.82 -18.80 22.05
CA ARG A 35 -65.28 -19.36 23.33
C ARG A 35 -66.48 -18.60 23.86
N GLN A 36 -67.57 -19.32 24.15
CA GLN A 36 -68.71 -18.77 24.87
C GLN A 36 -68.34 -18.49 26.35
N MET A 37 -68.64 -17.29 26.84
CA MET A 37 -68.37 -16.90 28.22
C MET A 37 -69.28 -17.64 29.20
N GLY A 38 -68.70 -18.10 30.31
CA GLY A 38 -69.40 -18.85 31.34
C GLY A 38 -68.61 -20.05 31.82
N ILE A 39 -69.03 -20.63 32.95
CA ILE A 39 -68.38 -21.82 33.51
C ILE A 39 -68.73 -23.04 32.64
N GLY A 40 -67.72 -23.78 32.20
CA GLY A 40 -67.90 -25.08 31.55
C GLY A 40 -68.01 -25.07 30.02
N ASN A 41 -67.72 -23.94 29.35
CA ASN A 41 -67.66 -23.86 27.90
C ASN A 41 -66.23 -24.07 27.38
N ASP A 42 -66.06 -24.85 26.31
CA ASP A 42 -64.78 -25.15 25.66
C ASP A 42 -64.42 -24.13 24.56
N ILE A 43 -63.16 -24.16 24.11
CA ILE A 43 -62.67 -23.35 22.98
C ILE A 43 -62.93 -24.12 21.68
N GLU A 44 -63.50 -23.44 20.70
CA GLU A 44 -63.60 -23.89 19.31
C GLU A 44 -62.48 -23.24 18.47
N PHE A 45 -61.84 -24.02 17.60
CA PHE A 45 -60.86 -23.52 16.63
C PHE A 45 -61.52 -23.36 15.26
N GLY A 46 -61.11 -22.34 14.53
CA GLY A 46 -61.63 -22.00 13.21
C GLY A 46 -60.55 -21.34 12.36
N SER A 47 -60.95 -20.82 11.20
CA SER A 47 -60.07 -20.10 10.28
C SER A 47 -60.35 -18.61 10.30
N SER A 48 -59.34 -17.81 9.95
CA SER A 48 -59.47 -16.38 9.74
C SER A 48 -59.07 -15.99 8.33
N VAL A 49 -59.85 -15.10 7.70
CA VAL A 49 -59.53 -14.48 6.42
C VAL A 49 -59.79 -12.99 6.53
N PHE A 50 -58.77 -12.18 6.30
CA PHE A 50 -58.83 -10.72 6.41
C PHE A 50 -58.31 -10.05 5.13
N THR A 51 -58.80 -8.85 4.87
CA THR A 51 -58.30 -7.92 3.87
C THR A 51 -58.03 -6.59 4.56
N ALA A 52 -56.76 -6.18 4.61
CA ALA A 52 -56.35 -4.88 5.09
C ALA A 52 -56.22 -3.94 3.88
N ASP A 53 -56.93 -2.82 3.90
CA ASP A 53 -56.79 -1.72 2.95
C ASP A 53 -56.05 -0.58 3.64
N PHE A 54 -54.76 -0.42 3.29
CA PHE A 54 -53.89 0.54 3.94
C PHE A 54 -54.13 1.98 3.46
N VAL A 55 -54.73 2.15 2.29
CA VAL A 55 -55.10 3.46 1.72
C VAL A 55 -56.33 4.00 2.45
N ASN A 56 -57.37 3.19 2.56
CA ASN A 56 -58.59 3.54 3.27
C ASN A 56 -58.48 3.39 4.78
N LYS A 57 -57.36 2.83 5.27
CA LYS A 57 -57.08 2.52 6.66
C LYS A 57 -58.19 1.69 7.31
N SER A 58 -58.61 0.65 6.60
CA SER A 58 -59.69 -0.24 7.02
C SER A 58 -59.26 -1.69 6.96
N LEU A 59 -59.76 -2.50 7.89
CA LEU A 59 -59.59 -3.94 7.92
C LEU A 59 -60.97 -4.58 7.88
N GLU A 60 -61.19 -5.52 6.97
CA GLU A 60 -62.39 -6.36 6.90
C GLU A 60 -61.97 -7.81 6.99
N GLY A 61 -62.69 -8.64 7.74
CA GLY A 61 -62.41 -10.06 7.78
C GLY A 61 -63.56 -10.91 8.28
N ASN A 62 -63.43 -12.20 8.03
CA ASN A 62 -64.36 -13.21 8.46
C ASN A 62 -63.62 -14.30 9.24
N LEU A 63 -64.19 -14.66 10.38
CA LEU A 63 -63.79 -15.81 11.16
C LEU A 63 -64.84 -16.90 10.94
N SER A 64 -64.39 -18.11 10.61
CA SER A 64 -65.30 -19.22 10.30
C SER A 64 -65.11 -20.37 11.27
N PHE A 65 -66.20 -20.75 11.92
CA PHE A 65 -66.28 -21.81 12.93
C PHE A 65 -67.38 -22.80 12.58
N ALA A 66 -67.19 -24.08 12.90
CA ALA A 66 -68.13 -25.13 12.54
C ALA A 66 -69.44 -25.07 13.36
N GLN A 67 -69.38 -24.66 14.62
CA GLN A 67 -70.50 -24.61 15.56
C GLN A 67 -70.96 -23.18 15.83
N ALA A 68 -70.02 -22.24 16.07
CA ALA A 68 -70.36 -20.84 16.33
C ALA A 68 -70.85 -20.07 15.09
N GLY A 69 -70.60 -20.60 13.89
CA GLY A 69 -70.90 -19.92 12.62
C GLY A 69 -69.89 -18.82 12.28
N ASP A 70 -70.20 -18.05 11.25
CA ASP A 70 -69.29 -17.00 10.75
C ASP A 70 -69.43 -15.69 11.54
N ILE A 71 -68.30 -15.07 11.86
CA ILE A 71 -68.21 -13.77 12.52
C ILE A 71 -67.48 -12.80 11.60
N ALA A 72 -68.21 -11.81 11.08
CA ALA A 72 -67.66 -10.72 10.29
C ALA A 72 -67.15 -9.60 11.20
N LEU A 73 -65.92 -9.15 10.94
CA LEU A 73 -65.24 -8.08 11.68
C LEU A 73 -64.78 -6.98 10.73
N THR A 74 -64.96 -5.75 11.17
CA THR A 74 -64.50 -4.53 10.53
C THR A 74 -63.78 -3.68 11.57
N ALA A 75 -62.65 -3.09 11.19
CA ALA A 75 -61.84 -2.26 12.08
C ALA A 75 -61.19 -1.11 11.31
N GLY A 76 -60.98 0.01 12.00
CA GLY A 76 -60.13 1.10 11.51
C GLY A 76 -58.67 0.84 11.87
N ILE A 77 -57.75 1.13 10.94
CA ILE A 77 -56.30 1.01 11.13
C ILE A 77 -55.74 2.34 11.62
N ASP A 78 -55.01 2.31 12.74
CA ASP A 78 -54.26 3.44 13.28
C ASP A 78 -52.82 3.02 13.61
N GLY A 79 -51.88 3.51 12.81
CA GLY A 79 -50.48 3.07 12.87
C GLY A 79 -50.38 1.56 12.59
N ASN A 80 -49.77 0.82 13.53
CA ASN A 80 -49.64 -0.64 13.49
C ASN A 80 -50.72 -1.38 14.28
N GLN A 81 -51.76 -0.68 14.75
CA GLN A 81 -52.88 -1.24 15.48
C GLN A 81 -54.18 -1.04 14.70
N PHE A 82 -55.21 -1.81 15.04
CA PHE A 82 -56.55 -1.61 14.54
C PHE A 82 -57.60 -1.91 15.61
N SER A 83 -58.74 -1.23 15.51
CA SER A 83 -59.86 -1.44 16.43
C SER A 83 -61.21 -1.26 15.74
N GLY A 84 -62.19 -2.05 16.17
CA GLY A 84 -63.55 -2.06 15.65
C GLY A 84 -64.57 -2.08 16.79
N SER A 85 -65.59 -1.24 16.71
CA SER A 85 -66.61 -1.15 17.76
C SER A 85 -67.69 -2.22 17.60
N ALA A 86 -68.35 -2.57 18.72
CA ALA A 86 -69.44 -3.54 18.72
C ALA A 86 -70.61 -3.13 17.80
N ASP A 87 -70.91 -1.84 17.71
CA ASP A 87 -71.99 -1.31 16.85
C ASP A 87 -71.72 -1.57 15.36
N ALA A 88 -70.46 -1.53 14.93
CA ALA A 88 -70.06 -1.78 13.54
C ALA A 88 -69.98 -3.28 13.19
N ASN A 89 -69.91 -4.14 14.21
CA ASN A 89 -69.56 -5.55 14.09
C ASN A 89 -70.63 -6.48 14.72
N ASN A 90 -71.90 -6.12 14.58
CA ASN A 90 -73.04 -6.92 15.04
C ASN A 90 -72.94 -7.40 16.52
N GLY A 91 -72.40 -6.55 17.39
CA GLY A 91 -72.26 -6.80 18.83
C GLY A 91 -70.87 -7.27 19.29
N TYR A 92 -69.87 -7.36 18.41
CA TYR A 92 -68.49 -7.73 18.75
C TYR A 92 -67.51 -6.55 18.68
N ALA A 93 -66.85 -6.20 19.78
CA ALA A 93 -65.70 -5.32 19.72
C ALA A 93 -64.46 -6.13 19.33
N THR A 94 -63.55 -5.54 18.56
CA THR A 94 -62.27 -6.18 18.20
C THR A 94 -61.11 -5.20 18.28
N GLU A 95 -59.97 -5.69 18.75
CA GLU A 95 -58.71 -4.94 18.84
C GLU A 95 -57.57 -5.87 18.42
N GLY A 96 -56.60 -5.33 17.70
CA GLY A 96 -55.45 -6.10 17.24
C GLY A 96 -54.36 -5.23 16.66
N GLY A 97 -53.36 -5.89 16.08
CA GLY A 97 -52.24 -5.22 15.45
C GLY A 97 -51.63 -6.01 14.31
N PHE A 98 -50.75 -5.31 13.60
CA PHE A 98 -49.88 -5.85 12.58
C PHE A 98 -48.52 -6.19 13.21
N TYR A 99 -47.99 -7.34 12.82
CA TYR A 99 -46.76 -7.91 13.35
C TYR A 99 -45.80 -8.32 12.23
N GLY A 100 -44.51 -8.38 12.53
CA GLY A 100 -43.44 -8.64 11.55
C GLY A 100 -42.93 -7.38 10.85
N GLY A 101 -41.97 -7.55 9.93
CA GLY A 101 -41.23 -6.46 9.31
C GLY A 101 -42.10 -5.43 8.60
N ASP A 102 -43.01 -5.91 7.73
CA ASP A 102 -43.88 -5.10 6.86
C ASP A 102 -45.34 -5.54 6.95
N ALA A 103 -45.87 -5.64 8.18
CA ALA A 103 -47.23 -6.15 8.45
C ALA A 103 -47.46 -7.55 7.87
N GLN A 104 -46.45 -8.42 7.86
CA GLN A 104 -46.51 -9.79 7.32
C GLN A 104 -47.54 -10.67 8.04
N TYR A 105 -47.86 -10.31 9.28
CA TYR A 105 -48.81 -10.99 10.12
C TYR A 105 -49.80 -9.98 10.67
N LEU A 106 -51.03 -10.43 10.93
CA LEU A 106 -51.95 -9.72 11.78
C LEU A 106 -52.49 -10.64 12.85
N GLY A 107 -52.91 -10.05 13.96
CA GLY A 107 -53.60 -10.80 15.00
C GLY A 107 -54.36 -9.88 15.92
N GLY A 108 -55.41 -10.43 16.53
CA GLY A 108 -56.27 -9.65 17.39
C GLY A 108 -57.17 -10.51 18.25
N VAL A 109 -57.88 -9.83 19.13
CA VAL A 109 -58.91 -10.38 20.00
C VAL A 109 -60.26 -9.78 19.63
N TYR A 110 -61.32 -10.51 19.91
CA TYR A 110 -62.69 -9.99 19.81
C TYR A 110 -63.53 -10.46 20.99
N GLU A 111 -64.47 -9.63 21.42
CA GLU A 111 -65.39 -9.92 22.53
C GLU A 111 -66.75 -9.28 22.26
N GLY A 112 -67.83 -10.01 22.57
CA GLY A 112 -69.18 -9.54 22.35
C GLY A 112 -70.20 -10.67 22.38
N ASN A 113 -71.49 -10.33 22.46
CA ASN A 113 -72.58 -11.32 22.44
C ASN A 113 -72.43 -12.51 23.42
N GLY A 114 -71.72 -12.30 24.54
CA GLY A 114 -71.46 -13.36 25.51
C GLY A 114 -70.36 -14.35 25.12
N ALA A 115 -69.45 -13.98 24.20
CA ALA A 115 -68.31 -14.79 23.76
C ALA A 115 -67.04 -13.94 23.59
N GLN A 116 -65.88 -14.59 23.56
CA GLN A 116 -64.57 -13.99 23.25
C GLN A 116 -63.70 -14.94 22.43
N GLY A 117 -62.71 -14.41 21.71
CA GLY A 117 -61.79 -15.22 20.91
C GLY A 117 -60.56 -14.47 20.43
N THR A 118 -59.68 -15.19 19.73
CA THR A 118 -58.47 -14.65 19.08
C THR A 118 -58.47 -14.98 17.59
N TYR A 119 -57.67 -14.26 16.82
CA TYR A 119 -57.32 -14.62 15.45
C TYR A 119 -55.88 -14.22 15.16
N GLY A 120 -55.26 -14.95 14.22
CA GLY A 120 -53.93 -14.68 13.72
C GLY A 120 -53.81 -15.17 12.29
N ALA A 121 -53.26 -14.34 11.41
CA ALA A 121 -53.17 -14.64 10.00
C ALA A 121 -51.83 -14.17 9.40
N LYS A 122 -51.29 -14.95 8.47
CA LYS A 122 -50.12 -14.60 7.64
C LYS A 122 -50.63 -13.97 6.34
N SER A 123 -49.92 -12.98 5.81
CA SER A 123 -50.30 -12.41 4.52
C SER A 123 -50.15 -13.44 3.40
N ASP A 124 -51.07 -13.41 2.45
CA ASP A 124 -51.06 -14.34 1.31
C ASP A 124 -49.81 -14.11 0.44
N ALA A 125 -49.33 -12.85 0.38
CA ALA A 125 -48.11 -12.47 -0.32
C ALA A 125 -46.86 -13.07 0.34
N GLN A 126 -46.77 -13.07 1.68
CA GLN A 126 -45.67 -13.70 2.41
C GLN A 126 -45.67 -15.22 2.20
N THR A 127 -46.84 -15.84 2.18
CA THR A 127 -46.99 -17.28 1.92
C THR A 127 -46.51 -17.65 0.51
N ALA A 128 -46.86 -16.85 -0.50
CA ALA A 128 -46.42 -17.07 -1.88
C ALA A 128 -44.90 -16.86 -2.05
N ALA A 129 -44.33 -15.89 -1.34
CA ALA A 129 -42.89 -15.62 -1.37
C ALA A 129 -42.06 -16.75 -0.77
N GLU A 130 -42.48 -17.31 0.37
CA GLU A 130 -41.79 -18.43 1.01
C GLU A 130 -41.78 -19.67 0.10
N GLN A 131 -42.89 -19.98 -0.58
CA GLN A 131 -42.95 -21.10 -1.52
C GLN A 131 -42.05 -20.87 -2.75
N ALA A 132 -42.01 -19.64 -3.28
CA ALA A 132 -41.14 -19.31 -4.41
C ALA A 132 -39.65 -19.44 -4.07
N ALA A 133 -39.25 -19.14 -2.83
CA ALA A 133 -37.88 -19.33 -2.36
C ALA A 133 -37.49 -20.81 -2.29
N VAL A 134 -38.40 -21.68 -1.82
CA VAL A 134 -38.17 -23.14 -1.82
C VAL A 134 -38.02 -23.70 -3.23
N ASP A 135 -38.87 -23.26 -4.16
CA ASP A 135 -38.82 -23.69 -5.56
C ASP A 135 -37.54 -23.21 -6.26
N ALA A 136 -37.05 -22.01 -5.91
CA ALA A 136 -35.79 -21.46 -6.42
C ALA A 136 -34.56 -22.22 -5.91
N GLN A 137 -34.53 -22.57 -4.61
CA GLN A 137 -33.44 -23.38 -4.05
C GLN A 137 -33.35 -24.75 -4.72
N ALA A 138 -34.50 -25.40 -4.96
CA ALA A 138 -34.53 -26.70 -5.64
C ALA A 138 -34.00 -26.62 -7.09
N GLN A 139 -34.19 -25.48 -7.78
CA GLN A 139 -33.66 -25.25 -9.12
C GLN A 139 -32.16 -24.96 -9.11
N ALA A 140 -31.65 -24.24 -8.10
CA ALA A 140 -30.22 -24.00 -7.93
C ALA A 140 -29.46 -25.30 -7.64
N ASP A 141 -29.97 -26.14 -6.74
CA ASP A 141 -29.37 -27.44 -6.41
C ASP A 141 -29.31 -28.36 -7.64
N ALA A 142 -30.37 -28.36 -8.47
CA ALA A 142 -30.41 -29.12 -9.71
C ALA A 142 -29.40 -28.62 -10.76
N ALA A 143 -29.20 -27.30 -10.85
CA ALA A 143 -28.20 -26.70 -11.74
C ALA A 143 -26.77 -27.02 -11.30
N GLN A 144 -26.50 -27.01 -9.98
CA GLN A 144 -25.18 -27.33 -9.44
C GLN A 144 -24.81 -28.81 -9.67
N ALA A 145 -25.78 -29.72 -9.55
CA ALA A 145 -25.59 -31.13 -9.90
C ALA A 145 -25.26 -31.33 -11.39
N ALA A 146 -25.92 -30.59 -12.28
CA ALA A 146 -25.65 -30.65 -13.72
C ALA A 146 -24.27 -30.09 -14.10
N ILE A 147 -23.80 -29.03 -13.43
CA ILE A 147 -22.45 -28.47 -13.61
C ILE A 147 -21.38 -29.50 -13.18
N ALA A 148 -21.56 -30.15 -12.03
CA ALA A 148 -20.62 -31.17 -11.55
C ALA A 148 -20.52 -32.37 -12.51
N GLU A 149 -21.63 -32.79 -13.11
CA GLU A 149 -21.66 -33.86 -14.11
C GLU A 149 -20.92 -33.48 -15.40
N GLN A 150 -21.06 -32.23 -15.87
CA GLN A 150 -20.38 -31.76 -17.08
C GLN A 150 -18.89 -31.45 -16.85
N GLN A 151 -18.51 -30.97 -15.66
CA GLN A 151 -17.10 -30.78 -15.27
C GLN A 151 -16.36 -32.13 -15.28
N ALA A 152 -16.98 -33.18 -14.72
CA ALA A 152 -16.42 -34.53 -14.74
C ALA A 152 -16.27 -35.10 -16.16
N ALA A 153 -17.18 -34.76 -17.07
CA ALA A 153 -17.08 -35.14 -18.49
C ALA A 153 -15.95 -34.37 -19.20
N ALA A 154 -15.76 -33.08 -18.92
CA ALA A 154 -14.69 -32.26 -19.46
C ALA A 154 -13.30 -32.71 -18.95
N ASP A 155 -13.17 -33.01 -17.66
CA ASP A 155 -11.91 -33.53 -17.07
C ASP A 155 -11.55 -34.90 -17.65
N THR A 156 -12.55 -35.76 -17.89
CA THR A 156 -12.36 -37.06 -18.55
C THR A 156 -11.91 -36.89 -20.01
N ALA A 157 -12.48 -35.91 -20.74
CA ALA A 157 -12.09 -35.62 -22.11
C ALA A 157 -10.68 -35.02 -22.21
N LYS A 158 -10.31 -34.12 -21.28
CA LYS A 158 -8.97 -33.53 -21.17
C LYS A 158 -7.91 -34.59 -20.85
N ALA A 159 -8.17 -35.47 -19.88
CA ALA A 159 -7.27 -36.58 -19.56
C ALA A 159 -7.09 -37.56 -20.75
N ALA A 160 -8.14 -37.77 -21.54
CA ALA A 160 -8.05 -38.57 -22.77
C ALA A 160 -7.22 -37.87 -23.86
N ALA A 161 -7.32 -36.55 -24.00
CA ALA A 161 -6.53 -35.74 -24.92
C ALA A 161 -5.04 -35.69 -24.52
N ASP A 162 -4.73 -35.46 -23.24
CA ASP A 162 -3.36 -35.44 -22.71
C ASP A 162 -2.68 -36.80 -22.89
N LYS A 163 -3.41 -37.89 -22.64
CA LYS A 163 -2.92 -39.24 -22.88
C LYS A 163 -2.67 -39.49 -24.37
N ALA A 164 -3.55 -39.04 -25.26
CA ALA A 164 -3.37 -39.20 -26.69
C ALA A 164 -2.18 -38.38 -27.23
N ALA A 165 -1.95 -37.16 -26.70
CA ALA A 165 -0.80 -36.33 -27.01
C ALA A 165 0.52 -36.96 -26.53
N ALA A 166 0.55 -37.54 -25.32
CA ALA A 166 1.71 -38.27 -24.81
C ALA A 166 1.99 -39.57 -25.59
N ASP A 167 0.96 -40.27 -26.05
CA ASP A 167 1.10 -41.44 -26.92
C ASP A 167 1.65 -41.04 -28.30
N ALA A 168 1.24 -39.90 -28.86
CA ALA A 168 1.77 -39.36 -30.12
C ALA A 168 3.24 -38.90 -30.02
N GLN A 169 3.62 -38.18 -28.95
CA GLN A 169 5.02 -37.79 -28.71
C GLN A 169 5.95 -38.99 -28.56
N ARG A 170 5.50 -40.04 -27.84
CA ARG A 170 6.27 -41.28 -27.70
C ARG A 170 6.47 -42.01 -29.02
N ALA A 171 5.45 -42.02 -29.89
CA ALA A 171 5.55 -42.61 -31.22
C ALA A 171 6.48 -41.79 -32.15
N GLN A 172 6.47 -40.46 -32.03
CA GLN A 172 7.39 -39.58 -32.77
C GLN A 172 8.86 -39.77 -32.35
N ALA A 173 9.13 -39.89 -31.05
CA ALA A 173 10.47 -40.20 -30.55
C ALA A 173 10.93 -41.62 -30.97
N ALA A 174 10.02 -42.59 -31.11
CA ALA A 174 10.33 -43.92 -31.62
C ALA A 174 10.65 -43.88 -33.13
N LEU A 175 9.96 -43.04 -33.90
CA LEU A 175 10.24 -42.78 -35.31
C LEU A 175 11.63 -42.15 -35.49
N GLU A 176 11.98 -41.12 -34.70
CA GLU A 176 13.29 -40.48 -34.75
C GLU A 176 14.42 -41.47 -34.43
N ARG A 177 14.22 -42.35 -33.44
CA ARG A 177 15.18 -43.42 -33.13
C ARG A 177 15.30 -44.44 -34.27
N ALA A 178 14.20 -44.80 -34.92
CA ALA A 178 14.22 -45.70 -36.06
C ALA A 178 14.92 -45.08 -37.28
N GLN A 179 14.74 -43.78 -37.51
CA GLN A 179 15.44 -43.00 -38.54
C GLN A 179 16.94 -42.84 -38.22
N ALA A 180 17.31 -42.52 -36.99
CA ALA A 180 18.71 -42.44 -36.56
C ALA A 180 19.43 -43.81 -36.68
N ASN A 181 18.74 -44.91 -36.39
CA ASN A 181 19.26 -46.27 -36.59
C ASN A 181 19.43 -46.64 -38.07
N LEU A 182 18.63 -46.04 -38.96
CA LEU A 182 18.75 -46.18 -40.41
C LEU A 182 19.93 -45.36 -40.95
N GLU A 183 20.14 -44.13 -40.45
CA GLU A 183 21.28 -43.27 -40.82
C GLU A 183 22.63 -43.82 -40.34
N ASN A 184 22.68 -44.45 -39.17
CA ASN A 184 23.90 -45.06 -38.61
C ASN A 184 24.31 -46.40 -39.24
N ALA A 185 23.67 -46.83 -40.34
CA ALA A 185 23.99 -48.09 -41.03
C ALA A 185 25.24 -48.04 -41.95
N GLY A 186 26.06 -46.98 -41.85
CA GLY A 186 27.26 -46.78 -42.67
C GLY A 186 28.54 -47.39 -42.09
N GLU A 187 29.12 -48.31 -42.87
CA GLU A 187 30.54 -48.73 -42.89
C GLU A 187 31.07 -49.56 -41.71
N GLY A 188 30.89 -50.89 -41.73
CA GLY A 188 31.91 -51.79 -41.15
C GLY A 188 31.48 -53.11 -40.50
N GLY A 189 30.20 -53.50 -40.51
CA GLY A 189 29.73 -54.73 -39.86
C GLY A 189 29.24 -55.82 -40.84
N ASP A 190 29.49 -57.08 -40.51
CA ASP A 190 29.30 -58.31 -41.31
C ASP A 190 27.83 -58.72 -41.62
N GLY A 191 26.90 -57.75 -41.66
CA GLY A 191 25.47 -57.94 -41.94
C GLY A 191 25.06 -57.22 -43.22
N GLY A 192 24.85 -57.96 -44.32
CA GLY A 192 24.63 -57.40 -45.66
C GLY A 192 23.27 -56.69 -45.89
N LEU A 193 22.95 -56.42 -47.17
CA LEU A 193 21.74 -55.73 -47.68
C LEU A 193 20.40 -56.12 -47.01
N ALA A 194 20.28 -57.35 -46.49
CA ALA A 194 19.11 -57.82 -45.77
C ALA A 194 18.87 -57.10 -44.43
N ASP A 195 19.94 -56.76 -43.69
CA ASP A 195 19.84 -56.05 -42.42
C ASP A 195 19.49 -54.57 -42.63
N ALA A 196 19.95 -53.97 -43.74
CA ALA A 196 19.56 -52.62 -44.13
C ALA A 196 18.09 -52.54 -44.56
N LEU A 197 17.58 -53.55 -45.31
CA LEU A 197 16.16 -53.63 -45.66
C LEU A 197 15.27 -53.83 -44.43
N ALA A 198 15.66 -54.71 -43.49
CA ALA A 198 14.88 -54.94 -42.27
C ALA A 198 14.79 -53.69 -41.37
N ARG A 199 15.83 -52.84 -41.37
CA ARG A 199 15.83 -51.56 -40.62
C ARG A 199 14.99 -50.48 -41.31
N ALA A 200 14.97 -50.44 -42.65
CA ALA A 200 14.11 -49.53 -43.39
C ALA A 200 12.61 -49.89 -43.20
N GLU A 201 12.27 -51.18 -43.24
CA GLU A 201 10.90 -51.69 -42.99
C GLU A 201 10.42 -51.38 -41.55
N ALA A 202 11.34 -51.44 -40.57
CA ALA A 202 11.05 -51.03 -39.19
C ALA A 202 10.79 -49.52 -39.03
N ALA A 203 11.51 -48.67 -39.77
CA ALA A 203 11.28 -47.22 -39.75
C ALA A 203 9.97 -46.82 -40.44
N GLU A 204 9.61 -47.46 -41.55
CA GLU A 204 8.32 -47.24 -42.24
C GLU A 204 7.12 -47.68 -41.38
N THR A 205 7.26 -48.79 -40.65
CA THR A 205 6.26 -49.25 -39.67
C THR A 205 6.11 -48.27 -38.49
N ALA A 206 7.22 -47.71 -38.00
CA ALA A 206 7.21 -46.71 -36.94
C ALA A 206 6.58 -45.38 -37.39
N GLN A 207 6.78 -45.00 -38.66
CA GLN A 207 6.18 -43.79 -39.23
C GLN A 207 4.66 -43.90 -39.33
N ALA A 208 4.15 -45.01 -39.87
CA ALA A 208 2.72 -45.26 -39.96
C ALA A 208 2.03 -45.31 -38.59
N ALA A 209 2.71 -45.82 -37.56
CA ALA A 209 2.22 -45.82 -36.18
C ALA A 209 2.19 -44.40 -35.55
N ALA A 210 3.16 -43.55 -35.85
CA ALA A 210 3.19 -42.17 -35.37
C ALA A 210 2.10 -41.30 -36.02
N GLU A 211 1.85 -41.47 -37.33
CA GLU A 211 0.79 -40.74 -38.05
C GLU A 211 -0.63 -41.12 -37.57
N ASP A 212 -0.90 -42.41 -37.30
CA ASP A 212 -2.19 -42.87 -36.73
C ASP A 212 -2.44 -42.34 -35.30
N LEU A 213 -1.39 -42.26 -34.49
CA LEU A 213 -1.48 -41.73 -33.12
C LEU A 213 -1.65 -40.20 -33.09
N ALA A 214 -1.00 -39.47 -34.01
CA ALA A 214 -1.21 -38.02 -34.16
C ALA A 214 -2.65 -37.67 -34.56
N ALA A 215 -3.25 -38.43 -35.48
CA ALA A 215 -4.66 -38.25 -35.87
C ALA A 215 -5.64 -38.52 -34.71
N LYS A 216 -5.33 -39.49 -33.84
CA LYS A 216 -6.13 -39.78 -32.63
C LYS A 216 -6.00 -38.69 -31.56
N ALA A 217 -4.83 -38.05 -31.44
CA ALA A 217 -4.63 -36.93 -30.53
C ALA A 217 -5.42 -35.68 -30.96
N GLN A 218 -5.41 -35.37 -32.26
CA GLN A 218 -6.19 -34.25 -32.81
C GLN A 218 -7.71 -34.46 -32.62
N ALA A 219 -8.21 -35.67 -32.86
CA ALA A 219 -9.61 -36.01 -32.62
C ALA A 219 -10.02 -35.94 -31.14
N ALA A 220 -9.08 -36.23 -30.22
CA ALA A 220 -9.32 -36.11 -28.78
C ALA A 220 -9.33 -34.64 -28.30
N GLN A 221 -8.53 -33.77 -28.93
CA GLN A 221 -8.55 -32.33 -28.68
C GLN A 221 -9.88 -31.68 -29.13
N GLU A 222 -10.36 -32.01 -30.33
CA GLU A 222 -11.66 -31.51 -30.83
C GLU A 222 -12.84 -31.98 -29.95
N ALA A 223 -12.76 -33.19 -29.38
CA ALA A 223 -13.74 -33.68 -28.43
C ALA A 223 -13.70 -32.95 -27.07
N ALA A 224 -12.52 -32.50 -26.62
CA ALA A 224 -12.36 -31.69 -25.42
C ALA A 224 -12.91 -30.27 -25.60
N GLU A 225 -12.64 -29.63 -26.74
CA GLU A 225 -13.18 -28.31 -27.11
C GLU A 225 -14.73 -28.34 -27.18
N SER A 226 -15.30 -29.41 -27.75
CA SER A 226 -16.77 -29.59 -27.77
C SER A 226 -17.39 -29.81 -26.40
N ALA A 227 -16.66 -30.41 -25.44
CA ALA A 227 -17.13 -30.60 -24.07
C ALA A 227 -17.06 -29.30 -23.26
N GLU A 228 -16.06 -28.45 -23.52
CA GLU A 228 -15.91 -27.12 -22.89
C GLU A 228 -17.05 -26.18 -23.30
N GLU A 229 -17.41 -26.13 -24.59
CA GLU A 229 -18.53 -25.32 -25.07
C GLU A 229 -19.89 -25.79 -24.51
N ALA A 230 -20.07 -27.09 -24.27
CA ALA A 230 -21.25 -27.62 -23.60
C ALA A 230 -21.32 -27.21 -22.12
N ALA A 231 -20.18 -27.15 -21.42
CA ALA A 231 -20.10 -26.67 -20.04
C ALA A 231 -20.43 -25.16 -19.93
N LYS A 232 -19.92 -24.33 -20.84
CA LYS A 232 -20.25 -22.89 -20.91
C LYS A 232 -21.73 -22.65 -21.21
N ALA A 233 -22.34 -23.45 -22.08
CA ALA A 233 -23.78 -23.37 -22.35
C ALA A 233 -24.63 -23.77 -21.13
N ALA A 234 -24.22 -24.78 -20.37
CA ALA A 234 -24.88 -25.18 -19.12
C ALA A 234 -24.73 -24.10 -18.02
N GLN A 235 -23.56 -23.47 -17.92
CA GLN A 235 -23.31 -22.33 -17.04
C GLN A 235 -24.23 -21.14 -17.36
N LYS A 236 -24.34 -20.76 -18.64
CA LYS A 236 -25.25 -19.70 -19.10
C LYS A 236 -26.72 -19.97 -18.72
N SER A 237 -27.16 -21.23 -18.83
CA SER A 237 -28.52 -21.63 -18.44
C SER A 237 -28.74 -21.58 -16.93
N ALA A 238 -27.71 -21.80 -16.12
CA ALA A 238 -27.78 -21.68 -14.67
C ALA A 238 -27.81 -20.21 -14.21
N GLU A 239 -27.05 -19.33 -14.87
CA GLU A 239 -27.09 -17.88 -14.65
C GLU A 239 -28.48 -17.29 -14.92
N ASP A 240 -29.11 -17.70 -16.01
CA ASP A 240 -30.45 -17.22 -16.38
C ASP A 240 -31.52 -17.68 -15.36
N ALA A 241 -31.35 -18.87 -14.76
CA ALA A 241 -32.20 -19.37 -13.67
C ALA A 241 -31.98 -18.61 -12.35
N LEU A 242 -30.73 -18.24 -12.05
CA LEU A 242 -30.35 -17.49 -10.85
C LEU A 242 -30.88 -16.04 -10.88
N VAL A 243 -30.82 -15.39 -12.04
CA VAL A 243 -31.40 -14.05 -12.24
C VAL A 243 -32.92 -14.07 -12.10
N ALA A 244 -33.58 -15.12 -12.58
CA ALA A 244 -35.02 -15.31 -12.38
C ALA A 244 -35.40 -15.52 -10.90
N ALA A 245 -34.56 -16.25 -10.15
CA ALA A 245 -34.72 -16.45 -8.71
C ALA A 245 -34.49 -15.16 -7.91
N GLN A 246 -33.46 -14.37 -8.25
CA GLN A 246 -33.19 -13.07 -7.63
C GLN A 246 -34.33 -12.08 -7.87
N ALA A 247 -34.88 -12.03 -9.10
CA ALA A 247 -36.04 -11.18 -9.41
C ALA A 247 -37.32 -11.61 -8.67
N ALA A 248 -37.45 -12.89 -8.31
CA ALA A 248 -38.56 -13.40 -7.50
C ALA A 248 -38.36 -13.06 -6.00
N ALA A 249 -37.12 -13.11 -5.53
CA ALA A 249 -36.72 -12.74 -4.17
C ALA A 249 -36.84 -11.23 -3.90
N ASP A 250 -36.42 -10.39 -4.84
CA ASP A 250 -36.50 -8.92 -4.74
C ASP A 250 -37.95 -8.40 -4.64
N LYS A 251 -38.94 -9.23 -5.01
CA LYS A 251 -40.37 -8.91 -4.92
C LYS A 251 -40.96 -9.18 -3.51
N ALA A 252 -40.23 -9.84 -2.62
CA ALA A 252 -40.67 -10.19 -1.27
C ALA A 252 -39.73 -9.57 -0.22
N ILE A 253 -40.21 -8.59 0.54
CA ILE A 253 -39.38 -7.91 1.56
C ILE A 253 -39.77 -8.39 2.97
N GLY A 254 -38.75 -8.80 3.75
CA GLY A 254 -38.79 -9.04 5.20
C GLY A 254 -38.02 -10.28 5.65
N ASP A 255 -37.23 -10.13 6.74
CA ASP A 255 -36.43 -11.07 7.58
C ASP A 255 -35.68 -12.28 6.97
N ALA A 256 -36.16 -12.90 5.90
CA ALA A 256 -35.36 -13.79 5.05
C ALA A 256 -34.15 -13.07 4.43
N LYS A 257 -34.18 -11.72 4.38
CA LYS A 257 -33.08 -10.89 3.89
C LYS A 257 -31.78 -11.05 4.68
N LEU A 258 -31.79 -11.33 5.99
CA LEU A 258 -30.55 -11.45 6.76
C LEU A 258 -29.88 -12.82 6.59
N GLU A 259 -30.66 -13.88 6.42
CA GLU A 259 -30.15 -15.24 6.21
C GLU A 259 -29.81 -15.49 4.73
N ALA A 260 -30.61 -14.92 3.81
CA ALA A 260 -30.30 -14.89 2.38
C ALA A 260 -29.15 -13.93 2.06
N GLN A 261 -28.99 -12.78 2.75
CA GLN A 261 -27.81 -11.92 2.53
C GLN A 261 -26.53 -12.60 3.01
N ALA A 262 -26.55 -13.42 4.07
CA ALA A 262 -25.38 -14.18 4.49
C ALA A 262 -24.99 -15.29 3.48
N GLN A 263 -25.98 -15.94 2.86
CA GLN A 263 -25.74 -16.93 1.80
C GLN A 263 -25.41 -16.28 0.45
N VAL A 264 -25.96 -15.11 0.16
CA VAL A 264 -25.60 -14.26 -0.98
C VAL A 264 -24.19 -13.70 -0.77
N ASP A 265 -23.78 -13.27 0.42
CA ASP A 265 -22.42 -12.81 0.70
C ASP A 265 -21.39 -13.96 0.58
N ALA A 266 -21.77 -15.20 0.94
CA ALA A 266 -20.96 -16.40 0.70
C ALA A 266 -20.89 -16.76 -0.79
N ALA A 267 -22.01 -16.73 -1.52
CA ALA A 267 -22.07 -16.98 -2.96
C ALA A 267 -21.42 -15.84 -3.78
N LEU A 268 -21.44 -14.60 -3.28
CA LEU A 268 -20.73 -13.45 -3.84
C LEU A 268 -19.22 -13.59 -3.59
N ALA A 269 -18.78 -14.14 -2.46
CA ALA A 269 -17.38 -14.45 -2.20
C ALA A 269 -16.88 -15.62 -3.08
N GLU A 270 -17.71 -16.63 -3.32
CA GLU A 270 -17.41 -17.72 -4.27
C GLU A 270 -17.46 -17.23 -5.74
N ARG A 271 -18.43 -16.36 -6.09
CA ARG A 271 -18.48 -15.63 -7.37
C ARG A 271 -17.22 -14.78 -7.57
N ASP A 272 -16.76 -14.07 -6.55
CA ASP A 272 -15.59 -13.18 -6.64
C ASP A 272 -14.28 -13.97 -6.73
N GLN A 273 -14.21 -15.16 -6.11
CA GLN A 273 -13.11 -16.10 -6.34
C GLN A 273 -13.16 -16.73 -7.75
N ALA A 274 -14.34 -17.12 -8.25
CA ALA A 274 -14.48 -17.72 -9.58
C ALA A 274 -14.32 -16.71 -10.72
N LYS A 275 -14.79 -15.47 -10.53
CA LYS A 275 -14.63 -14.35 -11.46
C LYS A 275 -13.19 -13.87 -11.47
N ALA A 276 -12.53 -13.77 -10.31
CA ALA A 276 -11.08 -13.48 -10.26
C ALA A 276 -10.26 -14.58 -10.92
N ALA A 277 -10.64 -15.86 -10.79
CA ALA A 277 -9.95 -16.97 -11.45
C ALA A 277 -10.19 -17.01 -12.97
N THR A 278 -11.40 -16.65 -13.44
CA THR A 278 -11.75 -16.63 -14.88
C THR A 278 -11.21 -15.39 -15.59
N GLU A 279 -11.30 -14.20 -14.97
CA GLU A 279 -10.69 -12.96 -15.48
C GLU A 279 -9.15 -13.04 -15.40
N ALA A 280 -8.55 -13.67 -14.39
CA ALA A 280 -7.10 -13.94 -14.37
C ALA A 280 -6.67 -14.96 -15.42
N ALA A 281 -7.50 -15.94 -15.77
CA ALA A 281 -7.20 -16.90 -16.83
C ALA A 281 -7.34 -16.29 -18.25
N GLU A 282 -8.34 -15.43 -18.48
CA GLU A 282 -8.50 -14.71 -19.77
C GLU A 282 -7.48 -13.57 -19.94
N LEU A 283 -7.13 -12.85 -18.86
CA LEU A 283 -6.06 -11.84 -18.86
C LEU A 283 -4.69 -12.50 -18.98
N ALA A 284 -4.43 -13.66 -18.35
CA ALA A 284 -3.18 -14.40 -18.51
C ALA A 284 -3.03 -15.01 -19.91
N ARG A 285 -4.12 -15.39 -20.60
CA ARG A 285 -4.07 -15.86 -21.99
C ARG A 285 -3.78 -14.72 -22.97
N ALA A 286 -4.45 -13.57 -22.82
CA ALA A 286 -4.25 -12.41 -23.68
C ALA A 286 -2.89 -11.70 -23.42
N GLU A 287 -2.48 -11.58 -22.15
CA GLU A 287 -1.16 -11.03 -21.79
C GLU A 287 -0.02 -11.98 -22.14
N ALA A 288 -0.21 -13.31 -22.16
CA ALA A 288 0.81 -14.25 -22.61
C ALA A 288 1.04 -14.20 -24.13
N GLU A 289 0.00 -13.92 -24.93
CA GLU A 289 0.15 -13.73 -26.39
C GLU A 289 0.76 -12.35 -26.73
N ASP A 290 0.40 -11.26 -26.02
CA ASP A 290 0.94 -9.91 -26.26
C ASP A 290 2.34 -9.69 -25.66
N LYS A 291 2.66 -10.23 -24.46
CA LYS A 291 3.99 -10.09 -23.83
C LYS A 291 5.08 -10.88 -24.56
N VAL A 292 4.74 -11.94 -25.30
CA VAL A 292 5.70 -12.68 -26.17
C VAL A 292 6.10 -11.84 -27.39
N ILE A 293 5.22 -10.98 -27.89
CA ILE A 293 5.51 -10.08 -29.03
C ILE A 293 6.27 -8.82 -28.54
N GLU A 294 5.91 -8.25 -27.39
CA GLU A 294 6.52 -7.04 -26.81
C GLU A 294 7.91 -7.31 -26.18
N ALA A 295 8.10 -8.46 -25.51
CA ALA A 295 9.39 -8.86 -24.93
C ALA A 295 10.48 -9.11 -25.98
N ASN A 296 10.12 -9.54 -27.19
CA ASN A 296 11.08 -9.72 -28.27
C ASN A 296 11.55 -8.39 -28.90
N SER A 297 10.73 -7.33 -28.87
CA SER A 297 11.11 -6.00 -29.37
C SER A 297 11.88 -5.17 -28.32
N ALA A 298 11.49 -5.24 -27.04
CA ALA A 298 12.17 -4.53 -25.95
C ALA A 298 13.55 -5.11 -25.60
N ARG A 299 13.75 -6.41 -25.78
CA ARG A 299 15.05 -7.08 -25.61
C ARG A 299 16.11 -6.53 -26.59
N ASP A 300 15.73 -6.27 -27.83
CA ASP A 300 16.66 -5.83 -28.87
C ASP A 300 17.02 -4.33 -28.73
N GLU A 301 16.14 -3.50 -28.18
CA GLU A 301 16.40 -2.07 -27.85
C GLU A 301 17.22 -1.89 -26.55
N ALA A 302 17.00 -2.73 -25.53
CA ALA A 302 17.73 -2.67 -24.26
C ALA A 302 19.21 -3.08 -24.39
N ILE A 303 19.54 -3.99 -25.32
CA ILE A 303 20.92 -4.37 -25.63
C ILE A 303 21.69 -3.21 -26.28
N GLN A 304 21.02 -2.32 -27.00
CA GLN A 304 21.64 -1.13 -27.61
C GLN A 304 21.91 -0.02 -26.59
N ALA A 305 20.99 0.21 -25.63
CA ALA A 305 21.13 1.22 -24.58
C ALA A 305 22.18 0.87 -23.50
N LYS A 306 22.38 -0.42 -23.21
CA LYS A 306 23.40 -0.90 -22.25
C LYS A 306 24.82 -0.57 -22.72
N ASN A 307 25.11 -0.73 -24.02
CA ASN A 307 26.44 -0.45 -24.58
C ASN A 307 26.80 1.06 -24.56
N GLU A 308 25.82 1.95 -24.59
CA GLU A 308 26.01 3.43 -24.51
C GLU A 308 26.12 3.94 -23.05
N ALA A 309 25.68 3.15 -22.07
CA ALA A 309 25.79 3.46 -20.64
C ALA A 309 27.16 3.05 -20.05
N GLU A 310 27.69 1.90 -20.48
CA GLU A 310 29.02 1.43 -20.06
C GLU A 310 30.15 2.36 -20.51
N GLN A 311 29.98 3.08 -21.63
CA GLN A 311 30.94 4.08 -22.10
C GLN A 311 30.96 5.37 -21.24
N ARG A 312 29.84 5.73 -20.60
CA ARG A 312 29.73 6.92 -19.71
C ARG A 312 30.20 6.67 -18.28
N ALA A 313 30.12 5.42 -17.80
CA ALA A 313 30.61 5.05 -16.47
C ALA A 313 32.15 5.13 -16.38
N GLN A 314 32.86 4.81 -17.47
CA GLN A 314 34.32 4.89 -17.51
C GLN A 314 34.84 6.35 -17.45
N GLU A 315 34.07 7.31 -17.96
CA GLU A 315 34.43 8.75 -17.91
C GLU A 315 34.24 9.38 -16.51
N ALA A 316 33.39 8.78 -15.66
CA ALA A 316 33.11 9.26 -14.30
C ALA A 316 34.14 8.79 -13.25
N GLU A 317 34.72 7.59 -13.43
CA GLU A 317 35.82 7.10 -12.58
C GLU A 317 37.08 7.97 -12.66
N ASP A 318 37.35 8.58 -13.82
CA ASP A 318 38.50 9.47 -14.01
C ASP A 318 38.33 10.81 -13.27
N ALA A 319 37.10 11.23 -12.96
CA ALA A 319 36.80 12.47 -12.24
C ALA A 319 37.00 12.38 -10.72
N LEU A 320 36.77 11.19 -10.13
CA LEU A 320 36.88 10.98 -8.67
C LEU A 320 38.33 11.09 -8.16
N LYS A 321 39.31 10.86 -9.04
CA LYS A 321 40.74 10.98 -8.72
C LYS A 321 41.24 12.42 -8.55
N ALA A 322 40.47 13.42 -8.96
CA ALA A 322 40.87 14.83 -8.96
C ALA A 322 40.54 15.60 -7.67
N LEU A 323 39.69 15.07 -6.78
CA LEU A 323 39.16 15.78 -5.60
C LEU A 323 40.06 15.74 -4.35
N GLN A 324 41.17 15.00 -4.35
CA GLN A 324 42.08 14.89 -3.19
C GLN A 324 43.17 15.98 -3.11
N GLU A 325 43.13 17.03 -3.95
CA GLU A 325 44.17 18.09 -4.01
C GLU A 325 43.68 19.53 -3.69
N LEU A 326 42.47 19.74 -3.14
CA LEU A 326 41.93 21.09 -2.98
C LEU A 326 42.64 21.94 -1.87
N PRO A 327 42.91 23.24 -2.11
CA PRO A 327 43.47 24.19 -1.15
C PRO A 327 42.48 24.58 -0.03
N PRO A 328 42.93 25.17 1.10
CA PRO A 328 42.04 25.53 2.22
C PRO A 328 41.10 26.71 1.90
N ALA A 329 39.85 26.63 2.39
CA ALA A 329 38.80 27.64 2.22
C ALA A 329 39.07 28.96 2.97
N PRO A 330 38.52 30.10 2.49
CA PRO A 330 38.60 31.39 3.20
C PRO A 330 37.83 31.38 4.52
N VAL A 331 38.34 32.10 5.52
CA VAL A 331 37.80 32.14 6.89
C VAL A 331 36.87 33.35 7.07
N ASN A 332 35.69 33.14 7.66
CA ASN A 332 34.73 34.21 7.94
C ASN A 332 35.27 35.18 9.02
N PRO A 333 35.38 36.49 8.76
CA PRO A 333 35.65 37.47 9.81
C PRO A 333 34.47 37.58 10.79
N ASP A 334 34.74 37.58 12.10
CA ASP A 334 33.73 37.86 13.14
C ASP A 334 33.46 39.38 13.21
N ALA A 335 32.72 39.91 12.23
CA ALA A 335 32.40 41.33 12.11
C ALA A 335 30.89 41.57 12.26
N PRO A 336 30.44 42.26 13.34
CA PRO A 336 29.01 42.47 13.56
C PRO A 336 28.40 43.48 12.57
N ALA A 337 27.11 43.31 12.29
CA ALA A 337 26.30 44.24 11.52
C ALA A 337 26.29 45.65 12.15
N SER A 338 26.00 46.65 11.31
CA SER A 338 25.99 48.04 11.74
C SER A 338 24.99 48.31 12.87
N SER A 339 25.41 49.00 13.92
CA SER A 339 24.50 49.47 14.97
C SER A 339 23.57 50.62 14.54
N THR A 340 23.78 51.17 13.34
CA THR A 340 22.93 52.23 12.76
C THR A 340 21.90 51.62 11.82
N ILE A 341 20.62 51.93 12.02
CA ILE A 341 19.55 51.52 11.10
C ILE A 341 19.59 52.42 9.87
N THR A 342 19.99 51.86 8.74
CA THR A 342 19.95 52.52 7.44
C THR A 342 18.89 51.88 6.57
N GLY A 343 18.45 52.57 5.52
CA GLY A 343 17.41 52.04 4.68
C GLY A 343 17.21 52.82 3.41
N ILE A 344 16.14 52.45 2.72
CA ILE A 344 15.74 52.98 1.43
C ILE A 344 14.22 53.17 1.48
N GLN A 345 13.73 54.24 0.85
CA GLN A 345 12.31 54.54 0.75
C GLN A 345 11.95 55.11 -0.62
N SER A 346 10.69 54.98 -1.04
CA SER A 346 10.12 55.70 -2.19
C SER A 346 8.76 56.28 -1.80
N ASN A 347 8.53 57.55 -2.13
CA ASN A 347 7.35 58.32 -1.74
C ASN A 347 6.53 58.73 -2.96
N ASN A 348 5.22 58.55 -2.92
CA ASN A 348 4.27 58.99 -3.94
C ASN A 348 3.19 59.85 -3.31
N MET A 349 2.77 60.86 -4.06
CA MET A 349 1.58 61.65 -3.75
C MET A 349 0.69 61.69 -5.00
N ASP A 350 -0.52 61.16 -4.90
CA ASP A 350 -1.55 61.19 -5.94
C ASP A 350 -2.56 62.28 -5.67
N ALA A 351 -2.88 63.10 -6.67
CA ALA A 351 -3.87 64.16 -6.55
C ALA A 351 -5.17 63.80 -7.28
N ASN A 352 -6.32 63.90 -6.61
CA ASN A 352 -7.63 63.94 -7.26
C ASN A 352 -8.07 65.40 -7.49
N GLY A 353 -8.07 65.85 -8.75
CA GLY A 353 -8.75 67.11 -9.12
C GLY A 353 -8.16 67.89 -10.31
N ILE A 354 -8.87 68.95 -10.72
CA ILE A 354 -8.60 69.80 -11.90
C ILE A 354 -7.28 70.58 -11.82
N TYR A 355 -6.65 70.64 -10.63
CA TYR A 355 -5.43 71.39 -10.40
C TYR A 355 -4.39 70.55 -9.64
N LYS A 356 -3.70 69.60 -10.30
CA LYS A 356 -2.26 69.23 -10.11
C LYS A 356 -1.94 67.79 -10.53
N GLU A 357 -0.65 67.56 -10.80
CA GLU A 357 -0.04 66.31 -11.25
C GLU A 357 0.20 65.34 -10.08
N SER A 358 -0.01 64.03 -10.31
CA SER A 358 0.49 62.98 -9.43
C SER A 358 2.01 62.96 -9.47
N LEU A 359 2.65 63.07 -8.30
CA LEU A 359 4.10 63.18 -8.18
C LEU A 359 4.67 61.88 -7.61
N ARG A 360 5.67 61.36 -8.32
CA ARG A 360 6.30 60.07 -8.09
C ARG A 360 7.74 60.30 -7.67
N GLY A 361 8.06 59.90 -6.45
CA GLY A 361 9.42 59.97 -5.93
C GLY A 361 10.22 58.76 -6.37
N GLY A 362 11.43 59.03 -6.84
CA GLY A 362 12.43 57.98 -7.01
C GLY A 362 12.78 57.31 -5.68
N VAL A 363 13.60 56.27 -5.78
CA VAL A 363 14.09 55.53 -4.64
C VAL A 363 15.24 56.31 -3.98
N VAL A 364 15.13 56.56 -2.66
CA VAL A 364 16.07 57.40 -1.91
C VAL A 364 16.51 56.72 -0.60
N ASN A 365 17.77 56.97 -0.20
CA ASN A 365 18.29 56.50 1.09
C ASN A 365 17.60 57.17 2.29
N ASN A 366 17.57 56.46 3.42
CA ASN A 366 17.07 56.88 4.71
C ASN A 366 17.98 56.40 5.86
N THR A 367 17.90 57.07 7.00
CA THR A 367 18.46 56.62 8.29
C THR A 367 17.37 56.76 9.35
N SER A 368 17.18 55.74 10.17
CA SER A 368 16.13 55.72 11.19
C SER A 368 16.73 55.60 12.58
N ALA A 369 16.12 56.25 13.57
CA ALA A 369 16.52 56.11 14.97
C ALA A 369 16.00 54.80 15.59
N SER A 370 14.89 54.27 15.08
CA SER A 370 14.32 52.98 15.46
C SER A 370 13.48 52.41 14.32
N PHE A 371 13.09 51.13 14.44
CA PHE A 371 12.13 50.49 13.54
C PHE A 371 10.67 50.93 13.74
N ASP A 372 10.39 51.80 14.72
CA ASP A 372 9.03 52.23 15.06
C ASP A 372 8.59 53.50 14.30
N VAL A 373 9.55 54.26 13.77
CA VAL A 373 9.30 55.54 13.11
C VAL A 373 10.09 55.65 11.82
N LEU A 374 9.43 56.08 10.74
CA LEU A 374 10.05 56.45 9.47
C LEU A 374 9.91 57.95 9.24
N THR A 375 11.02 58.66 9.10
CA THR A 375 11.02 60.03 8.58
C THR A 375 10.95 59.97 7.05
N THR A 376 9.78 60.28 6.51
CA THR A 376 9.54 60.24 5.06
C THR A 376 10.10 61.46 4.36
N ARG A 377 10.59 61.26 3.13
CA ARG A 377 11.09 62.34 2.25
C ARG A 377 10.04 62.86 1.28
N VAL A 378 8.75 62.71 1.62
CA VAL A 378 7.62 63.15 0.76
C VAL A 378 7.60 64.66 0.50
N GLY A 379 8.15 65.48 1.40
CA GLY A 379 8.28 66.93 1.19
C GLY A 379 9.16 67.32 -0.01
N GLU A 380 9.99 66.40 -0.50
CA GLU A 380 10.85 66.62 -1.68
C GLU A 380 10.11 66.50 -3.01
N LEU A 381 8.88 66.00 -2.99
CA LEU A 381 8.04 65.91 -4.20
C LEU A 381 7.52 67.28 -4.67
N ASP A 382 7.81 68.38 -3.96
CA ASP A 382 7.36 69.75 -4.26
C ASP A 382 5.83 69.86 -4.42
N THR A 383 5.10 69.25 -3.48
CA THR A 383 3.63 69.27 -3.46
C THR A 383 3.10 70.41 -2.59
N ILE A 384 1.88 70.87 -2.87
CA ILE A 384 1.16 71.77 -1.95
C ILE A 384 0.48 71.05 -0.79
N TYR A 385 0.45 69.72 -0.83
CA TYR A 385 -0.26 68.91 0.15
C TYR A 385 0.58 68.72 1.41
N ILE A 386 1.87 68.43 1.19
CA ILE A 386 2.88 68.21 2.21
C ILE A 386 4.15 68.95 1.79
N THR A 387 4.63 69.88 2.62
CA THR A 387 5.85 70.67 2.37
C THR A 387 7.03 70.30 3.26
N ASP A 388 6.77 69.60 4.36
CA ASP A 388 7.78 69.21 5.36
C ASP A 388 7.94 67.66 5.33
N PRO A 389 9.13 67.10 5.67
CA PRO A 389 9.27 65.68 5.99
C PRO A 389 8.28 65.24 7.07
N LEU A 390 7.78 64.00 7.00
CA LEU A 390 6.82 63.47 7.97
C LEU A 390 7.40 62.30 8.76
N ASP A 391 7.32 62.38 10.09
CA ASP A 391 7.60 61.24 10.97
C ASP A 391 6.35 60.38 11.11
N LEU A 392 6.37 59.22 10.44
CA LEU A 392 5.29 58.25 10.49
C LEU A 392 5.59 57.17 11.51
N THR A 393 4.69 56.96 12.46
CA THR A 393 4.73 55.77 13.32
C THR A 393 4.35 54.55 12.50
N LEU A 394 5.23 53.56 12.45
CA LEU A 394 5.12 52.40 11.58
C LEU A 394 4.46 51.21 12.26
N ARG A 395 4.70 51.03 13.57
CA ARG A 395 4.29 49.85 14.33
C ARG A 395 4.03 50.12 15.81
N ASN A 396 3.31 49.19 16.43
CA ASN A 396 3.06 49.06 17.86
C ASN A 396 3.03 47.56 18.24
N ALA A 397 3.37 47.23 19.48
CA ALA A 397 3.34 45.87 20.01
C ALA A 397 1.94 45.19 19.91
N SER A 398 0.87 45.99 19.88
CA SER A 398 -0.51 45.49 19.82
C SER A 398 -1.08 45.36 18.40
N ASP A 399 -0.28 45.62 17.36
CA ASP A 399 -0.74 45.55 15.98
C ASP A 399 -1.06 44.11 15.55
N LYS A 400 -2.08 43.97 14.69
CA LYS A 400 -2.61 42.68 14.25
C LYS A 400 -2.05 42.28 12.89
N SER A 401 -2.10 40.98 12.59
CA SER A 401 -1.78 40.46 11.25
C SER A 401 -2.66 41.12 10.18
N TYR A 402 -2.04 41.48 9.07
CA TYR A 402 -2.68 42.00 7.87
C TYR A 402 -2.94 40.83 6.91
N LYS A 403 -4.21 40.63 6.53
CA LYS A 403 -4.66 39.60 5.58
C LYS A 403 -4.09 38.19 5.85
N GLU A 404 -4.06 37.77 7.11
CA GLU A 404 -3.59 36.43 7.52
C GLU A 404 -2.15 36.12 7.08
N SER A 405 -1.29 37.14 7.05
CA SER A 405 0.14 37.02 6.71
C SER A 405 1.04 37.42 7.88
N ASP A 406 2.36 37.25 7.72
CA ASP A 406 3.37 37.70 8.68
C ASP A 406 3.46 39.23 8.77
N PHE A 407 2.90 39.94 7.78
CA PHE A 407 2.76 41.39 7.86
C PHE A 407 1.75 41.79 8.94
N LYS A 408 2.03 42.91 9.61
CA LYS A 408 1.13 43.54 10.58
C LYS A 408 0.68 44.90 10.10
N GLU A 409 -0.50 45.33 10.55
CA GLU A 409 -1.07 46.63 10.21
C GLU A 409 -1.14 47.59 11.41
N HIS A 410 -0.72 48.83 11.18
CA HIS A 410 -0.82 49.95 12.12
C HIS A 410 -1.61 51.10 11.50
N ASN A 411 -2.58 51.66 12.23
CA ASN A 411 -3.42 52.76 11.74
C ASN A 411 -3.26 54.01 12.61
N LYS A 412 -3.09 55.19 12.00
CA LYS A 412 -2.94 56.45 12.73
C LYS A 412 -3.38 57.66 11.90
N THR A 413 -3.74 58.73 12.60
CA THR A 413 -3.97 60.05 12.01
C THR A 413 -2.98 61.06 12.56
N LEU A 414 -2.39 61.90 11.69
CA LEU A 414 -1.54 63.03 12.10
C LEU A 414 -1.84 64.28 11.27
N THR A 415 -1.61 65.45 11.84
CA THR A 415 -1.78 66.72 11.14
C THR A 415 -0.51 67.09 10.37
N VAL A 416 -0.62 67.24 9.05
CA VAL A 416 0.46 67.64 8.14
C VAL A 416 0.33 69.11 7.73
N LYS A 417 1.47 69.76 7.45
CA LYS A 417 1.51 71.11 6.88
C LYS A 417 1.60 71.07 5.35
N GLY A 418 0.83 71.92 4.69
CA GLY A 418 1.04 72.27 3.29
C GLY A 418 0.54 73.68 2.97
N THR A 419 0.19 73.95 1.71
CA THR A 419 -0.20 75.28 1.22
C THR A 419 -1.50 75.27 0.41
N LEU A 420 -2.18 76.42 0.31
CA LEU A 420 -3.33 76.61 -0.58
C LEU A 420 -2.90 76.85 -2.03
N SER A 421 -3.64 76.26 -3.00
CA SER A 421 -3.34 76.32 -4.44
C SER A 421 -3.33 77.73 -5.03
N THR A 422 -3.97 78.71 -4.39
CA THR A 422 -4.20 80.06 -4.93
C THR A 422 -3.39 81.18 -4.27
N SER A 423 -2.62 80.93 -3.20
CA SER A 423 -2.04 82.04 -2.41
C SER A 423 -0.81 81.73 -1.54
N ASN A 424 -0.20 80.55 -1.61
CA ASN A 424 0.97 80.17 -0.77
C ASN A 424 0.75 80.33 0.76
N ILE A 425 -0.50 80.36 1.20
CA ILE A 425 -0.87 80.43 2.62
C ILE A 425 -0.75 79.02 3.22
N ALA A 426 -0.12 78.92 4.39
CA ALA A 426 -0.02 77.66 5.14
C ALA A 426 -1.41 77.09 5.48
N LYS A 427 -1.61 75.80 5.22
CA LYS A 427 -2.82 75.04 5.52
C LYS A 427 -2.42 73.72 6.19
N ASN A 428 -3.00 73.46 7.36
CA ASN A 428 -2.90 72.16 8.02
C ASN A 428 -3.98 71.22 7.47
N ARG A 429 -3.66 69.94 7.32
CA ARG A 429 -4.55 68.86 6.86
C ARG A 429 -4.33 67.63 7.73
N ASP A 430 -5.35 66.80 7.88
CA ASP A 430 -5.18 65.53 8.58
C ASP A 430 -4.88 64.41 7.58
N LEU A 431 -3.80 63.67 7.83
CA LEU A 431 -3.42 62.47 7.11
C LEU A 431 -3.83 61.27 7.96
N SER A 432 -4.83 60.51 7.49
CA SER A 432 -5.14 59.19 8.01
C SER A 432 -4.41 58.15 7.17
N TYR A 433 -3.58 57.33 7.80
CA TYR A 433 -2.75 56.35 7.11
C TYR A 433 -2.73 54.99 7.81
N THR A 434 -2.40 53.99 7.01
CA THR A 434 -2.16 52.61 7.40
C THR A 434 -0.71 52.25 7.03
N SER A 435 0.03 51.66 7.96
CA SER A 435 1.36 51.09 7.76
C SER A 435 1.25 49.57 7.82
N VAL A 436 1.60 48.90 6.73
CA VAL A 436 1.69 47.43 6.65
C VAL A 436 3.16 47.05 6.62
N TYR A 437 3.64 46.32 7.62
CA TYR A 437 5.07 46.07 7.82
C TYR A 437 5.37 44.62 8.20
N ASN A 438 6.58 44.15 7.88
CA ASN A 438 7.12 42.87 8.34
C ASN A 438 8.50 43.06 8.97
N ASN A 439 8.75 42.42 10.11
CA ASN A 439 10.10 42.33 10.70
C ASN A 439 10.61 40.92 10.48
N PHE A 440 11.82 40.79 9.94
CA PHE A 440 12.45 39.47 9.76
C PHE A 440 13.05 39.03 11.10
N ASN A 441 13.98 39.85 11.61
CA ASN A 441 14.57 39.70 12.93
C ASN A 441 14.77 41.09 13.56
N GLU A 442 15.72 41.22 14.50
CA GLU A 442 16.09 42.51 15.08
C GLU A 442 16.89 43.44 14.15
N ASP A 443 17.24 42.97 12.94
CA ASP A 443 18.13 43.65 12.00
C ASP A 443 17.40 44.18 10.77
N MET A 444 16.22 43.68 10.38
CA MET A 444 15.54 44.17 9.17
C MET A 444 14.01 44.29 9.30
N GLN A 445 13.49 45.39 8.76
CA GLN A 445 12.06 45.64 8.57
C GLN A 445 11.79 46.19 7.17
N ILE A 446 10.73 45.69 6.55
CA ILE A 446 10.16 46.26 5.31
C ILE A 446 8.73 46.72 5.55
N GLY A 447 8.24 47.69 4.78
CA GLY A 447 6.84 48.09 4.91
C GLY A 447 6.32 49.06 3.85
N HIS A 448 5.00 49.18 3.84
CA HIS A 448 4.22 50.04 2.94
C HIS A 448 3.25 50.89 3.76
N VAL A 449 3.38 52.20 3.65
CA VAL A 449 2.49 53.19 4.25
C VAL A 449 1.62 53.83 3.19
N TYR A 450 0.30 53.82 3.39
CA TYR A 450 -0.66 54.44 2.46
C TYR A 450 -1.74 55.18 3.23
N GLY A 451 -2.28 56.27 2.66
CA GLY A 451 -3.24 57.09 3.38
C GLY A 451 -3.86 58.21 2.56
N VAL A 452 -4.85 58.89 3.14
CA VAL A 452 -5.61 59.97 2.51
C VAL A 452 -5.54 61.23 3.35
N LEU A 453 -5.42 62.38 2.67
CA LEU A 453 -5.49 63.71 3.26
C LEU A 453 -6.93 64.24 3.27
N ASP A 454 -7.50 64.46 4.45
CA ASP A 454 -8.86 64.98 4.62
C ASP A 454 -8.89 66.51 4.40
N SER A 455 -9.27 66.95 3.20
CA SER A 455 -9.99 68.21 2.96
C SER A 455 -10.33 68.48 1.47
N THR A 456 -11.48 68.05 0.96
CA THR A 456 -12.10 68.53 -0.32
C THR A 456 -11.25 68.47 -1.61
N VAL A 457 -10.00 68.00 -1.53
CA VAL A 457 -8.99 67.90 -2.58
C VAL A 457 -8.16 66.67 -2.19
N ASP A 458 -8.60 65.49 -2.60
CA ASP A 458 -8.12 64.21 -2.07
C ASP A 458 -6.69 63.92 -2.55
N GLY A 459 -5.71 64.20 -1.70
CA GLY A 459 -4.32 63.74 -1.89
C GLY A 459 -4.14 62.36 -1.25
N LYS A 460 -3.58 61.40 -1.98
CA LYS A 460 -3.29 60.05 -1.48
C LYS A 460 -1.78 59.84 -1.34
N LEU A 461 -1.33 59.42 -0.17
CA LEU A 461 0.06 59.11 0.13
C LEU A 461 0.33 57.61 -0.15
N SER A 462 1.49 57.31 -0.73
CA SER A 462 2.03 55.95 -0.79
C SER A 462 3.55 55.95 -0.63
N THR A 463 4.03 55.41 0.48
CA THR A 463 5.44 55.29 0.83
C THR A 463 5.80 53.82 1.03
N VAL A 464 6.85 53.34 0.37
CA VAL A 464 7.45 52.02 0.62
C VAL A 464 8.82 52.22 1.25
N TYR A 465 9.24 51.28 2.10
CA TYR A 465 10.57 51.32 2.71
C TYR A 465 11.12 49.93 3.02
N ALA A 466 12.45 49.85 3.05
CA ALA A 466 13.21 48.76 3.65
C ALA A 466 14.29 49.40 4.55
N GLN A 467 14.40 48.98 5.79
CA GLN A 467 15.37 49.51 6.75
C GLN A 467 15.95 48.41 7.62
N GLY A 468 17.19 48.58 8.05
CA GLY A 468 17.87 47.58 8.85
C GLY A 468 19.31 47.94 9.26
N LYS A 469 19.89 47.08 10.10
CA LYS A 469 21.31 47.07 10.45
C LYS A 469 22.10 46.48 9.29
N SER A 470 22.84 47.32 8.56
CA SER A 470 23.50 46.86 7.33
C SER A 470 24.69 45.94 7.60
N THR A 471 24.88 44.95 6.73
CA THR A 471 26.01 44.03 6.77
C THR A 471 27.34 44.77 6.66
N SER A 472 28.35 44.26 7.37
CA SER A 472 29.69 44.86 7.41
C SER A 472 30.40 44.73 6.06
N ALA A 473 31.32 45.65 5.76
CA ALA A 473 32.10 45.54 4.52
C ALA A 473 33.01 44.30 4.49
N GLN A 474 33.40 43.79 5.67
CA GLN A 474 34.26 42.62 5.79
C GLN A 474 33.49 41.35 5.43
N ASP A 475 32.23 41.23 5.85
CA ASP A 475 31.40 40.07 5.50
C ASP A 475 31.05 40.08 4.01
N MET A 476 30.84 41.27 3.43
CA MET A 476 30.64 41.39 1.97
C MET A 476 31.87 40.94 1.18
N GLU A 477 33.08 41.25 1.66
CA GLU A 477 34.34 40.76 1.08
C GLU A 477 34.50 39.25 1.27
N TYR A 478 34.13 38.73 2.44
CA TYR A 478 34.15 37.30 2.73
C TYR A 478 33.20 36.52 1.82
N MET A 479 31.95 36.95 1.68
CA MET A 479 30.97 36.30 0.80
C MET A 479 31.48 36.21 -0.64
N LYS A 480 32.12 37.28 -1.14
CA LYS A 480 32.77 37.25 -2.46
C LYS A 480 33.93 36.26 -2.53
N ALA A 481 34.78 36.22 -1.50
CA ALA A 481 35.94 35.32 -1.46
C ALA A 481 35.52 33.84 -1.37
N LEU A 482 34.47 33.54 -0.59
CA LEU A 482 33.91 32.20 -0.47
C LEU A 482 33.28 31.74 -1.77
N SER A 483 32.45 32.57 -2.41
CA SER A 483 31.88 32.30 -3.73
C SER A 483 32.95 32.02 -4.79
N GLN A 484 34.02 32.83 -4.82
CA GLN A 484 35.12 32.60 -5.76
C GLN A 484 35.87 31.29 -5.46
N TYR A 485 36.10 30.98 -4.19
CA TYR A 485 36.70 29.71 -3.78
C TYR A 485 35.85 28.52 -4.24
N ASN A 486 34.53 28.58 -4.10
CA ASN A 486 33.68 27.49 -4.56
C ASN A 486 33.74 27.30 -6.08
N ILE A 487 33.77 28.39 -6.86
CA ILE A 487 33.94 28.34 -8.32
C ILE A 487 35.31 27.77 -8.70
N ASP A 488 36.38 28.29 -8.12
CA ASP A 488 37.76 27.90 -8.45
C ASP A 488 38.05 26.42 -8.14
N ASN A 489 37.29 25.84 -7.21
CA ASN A 489 37.43 24.46 -6.77
C ASN A 489 36.27 23.55 -7.22
N ASN A 490 35.43 24.01 -8.16
CA ASN A 490 34.29 23.28 -8.72
C ASN A 490 33.32 22.70 -7.65
N ILE A 491 33.12 23.43 -6.54
CA ILE A 491 32.23 23.03 -5.45
C ILE A 491 30.76 23.32 -5.83
N ASP A 492 30.49 24.54 -6.28
CA ASP A 492 29.19 24.99 -6.78
C ASP A 492 29.40 26.15 -7.77
N ASP A 493 28.32 26.81 -8.21
CA ASP A 493 28.39 27.93 -9.15
C ASP A 493 28.73 29.28 -8.49
N GLY A 494 29.06 29.28 -7.19
CA GLY A 494 29.42 30.45 -6.39
C GLY A 494 28.25 31.36 -6.02
N LYS A 495 27.01 31.00 -6.37
CA LYS A 495 25.84 31.84 -6.15
C LYS A 495 25.13 31.49 -4.85
N VAL A 496 24.47 32.48 -4.28
CA VAL A 496 23.82 32.37 -2.96
C VAL A 496 22.35 32.68 -3.09
N ASP A 497 21.51 31.74 -2.67
CA ASP A 497 20.06 31.89 -2.75
C ASP A 497 19.47 32.54 -1.50
N TYR A 498 18.42 33.34 -1.70
CA TYR A 498 17.63 33.98 -0.65
C TYR A 498 16.13 33.84 -0.95
N GLU A 499 15.33 33.56 0.07
CA GLU A 499 13.87 33.47 -0.04
C GLU A 499 13.14 34.30 1.02
N GLY A 500 11.97 34.84 0.66
CA GLY A 500 11.15 35.62 1.59
C GLY A 500 9.88 36.20 0.97
N VAL A 501 9.54 37.41 1.37
CA VAL A 501 8.23 38.04 1.11
C VAL A 501 8.34 39.39 0.40
N ALA A 502 7.27 39.76 -0.31
CA ALA A 502 7.18 41.00 -1.05
C ALA A 502 5.80 41.67 -0.89
N THR A 503 5.74 42.97 -1.14
CA THR A 503 4.49 43.74 -1.24
C THR A 503 4.36 44.39 -2.61
N TYR A 504 3.12 44.66 -3.05
CA TYR A 504 2.83 45.44 -4.25
C TYR A 504 1.56 46.28 -4.06
N MET A 505 1.57 47.53 -4.50
CA MET A 505 0.39 48.38 -4.58
C MET A 505 0.40 49.19 -5.88
N GLU A 506 -0.74 49.18 -6.58
CA GLU A 506 -0.96 50.04 -7.73
C GLU A 506 -0.99 51.52 -7.34
N ASN A 507 -0.53 52.35 -8.27
CA ASN A 507 -0.54 53.80 -8.14
C ASN A 507 -1.95 54.35 -7.87
N GLY A 508 -2.10 55.19 -6.85
CA GLY A 508 -3.37 55.80 -6.44
C GLY A 508 -4.32 54.88 -5.67
N ASN A 509 -3.95 53.62 -5.43
CA ASN A 509 -4.72 52.69 -4.61
C ASN A 509 -4.58 53.02 -3.11
N ILE A 510 -5.66 52.79 -2.35
CA ILE A 510 -5.74 52.97 -0.89
C ILE A 510 -6.34 51.76 -0.17
N ASP A 511 -6.60 50.65 -0.87
CA ASP A 511 -7.17 49.40 -0.32
C ASP A 511 -6.11 48.49 0.33
N GLY A 512 -4.87 48.97 0.40
CA GLY A 512 -3.73 48.27 0.98
C GLY A 512 -2.97 47.38 0.00
N PRO A 513 -1.72 47.00 0.35
CA PRO A 513 -0.87 46.25 -0.57
C PRO A 513 -1.34 44.81 -0.73
N MET A 514 -1.00 44.22 -1.87
CA MET A 514 -0.95 42.78 -2.08
C MET A 514 0.31 42.22 -1.44
N ILE A 515 0.21 41.04 -0.84
CA ILE A 515 1.35 40.30 -0.29
C ILE A 515 1.75 39.21 -1.29
N GLY A 516 3.05 39.01 -1.46
CA GLY A 516 3.63 38.04 -2.37
C GLY A 516 4.91 37.43 -1.80
N SER A 517 5.55 36.58 -2.60
CA SER A 517 6.83 35.95 -2.25
C SER A 517 7.98 36.55 -3.05
N SER A 518 9.20 36.48 -2.52
CA SER A 518 10.42 36.89 -3.21
C SER A 518 11.47 35.79 -3.18
N LYS A 519 12.15 35.57 -4.31
CA LYS A 519 13.33 34.71 -4.42
C LYS A 519 14.46 35.47 -5.08
N PHE A 520 15.68 35.32 -4.60
CA PHE A 520 16.87 35.94 -5.17
C PHE A 520 18.01 34.94 -5.28
N ASN A 521 18.75 35.05 -6.36
CA ASN A 521 20.02 34.38 -6.59
C ASN A 521 21.07 35.48 -6.70
N VAL A 522 22.01 35.49 -5.75
CA VAL A 522 23.00 36.56 -5.55
C VAL A 522 24.36 36.05 -5.97
N ASP A 523 24.97 36.75 -6.92
CA ASP A 523 26.32 36.49 -7.37
C ASP A 523 27.25 37.54 -6.78
N PHE A 524 27.98 37.19 -5.71
CA PHE A 524 28.91 38.11 -5.06
C PHE A 524 30.19 38.33 -5.88
N VAL A 525 30.52 37.41 -6.80
CA VAL A 525 31.70 37.49 -7.67
C VAL A 525 31.47 38.50 -8.79
N ASP A 526 30.39 38.29 -9.55
CA ASP A 526 29.93 39.18 -10.63
C ASP A 526 29.17 40.40 -10.10
N GLN A 527 28.93 40.46 -8.79
CA GLN A 527 28.29 41.56 -8.09
C GLN A 527 26.88 41.82 -8.63
N GLN A 528 26.10 40.76 -8.84
CA GLN A 528 24.73 40.83 -9.36
C GLN A 528 23.73 40.26 -8.36
N VAL A 529 22.53 40.85 -8.36
CA VAL A 529 21.33 40.31 -7.70
C VAL A 529 20.29 40.05 -8.77
N ASP A 530 19.92 38.79 -8.96
CA ASP A 530 18.82 38.36 -9.82
C ASP A 530 17.65 37.87 -8.96
N GLY A 531 16.51 38.53 -9.04
CA GLY A 531 15.34 38.28 -8.20
C GLY A 531 14.04 38.09 -8.96
N SER A 532 13.08 37.43 -8.32
CA SER A 532 11.71 37.24 -8.80
C SER A 532 10.72 37.50 -7.68
N LEU A 533 9.76 38.39 -7.92
CA LEU A 533 8.67 38.74 -7.01
C LEU A 533 7.35 38.22 -7.59
N SER A 534 6.64 37.40 -6.83
CA SER A 534 5.43 36.72 -7.28
C SER A 534 4.22 37.14 -6.47
N PHE A 535 3.14 37.51 -7.15
CA PHE A 535 1.87 37.94 -6.55
C PHE A 535 0.71 37.21 -7.21
N SER A 536 -0.29 36.83 -6.42
CA SER A 536 -1.49 36.14 -6.95
C SER A 536 -2.20 37.03 -7.99
N GLY A 537 -2.42 36.50 -9.19
CA GLY A 537 -3.11 37.20 -10.27
C GLY A 537 -2.28 38.23 -11.06
N LEU A 538 -0.97 38.35 -10.80
CA LEU A 538 -0.07 39.23 -11.55
C LEU A 538 1.11 38.43 -12.13
N GLU A 539 1.65 38.90 -13.26
CA GLU A 539 2.91 38.36 -13.77
C GLU A 539 4.06 38.64 -12.80
N ALA A 540 4.96 37.66 -12.65
CA ALA A 540 6.10 37.77 -11.77
C ALA A 540 7.02 38.92 -12.21
N LYS A 541 7.33 39.82 -11.28
CA LYS A 541 8.23 40.96 -11.52
C LYS A 541 9.66 40.50 -11.29
N LYS A 542 10.55 40.67 -12.28
CA LYS A 542 11.98 40.38 -12.10
C LYS A 542 12.73 41.60 -11.61
N VAL A 543 13.66 41.35 -10.71
CA VAL A 543 14.57 42.32 -10.12
C VAL A 543 15.96 41.99 -10.65
N LYS A 544 16.65 42.96 -11.25
CA LYS A 544 18.08 42.83 -11.57
C LYS A 544 18.81 44.04 -11.04
N ALA A 545 19.88 43.83 -10.28
CA ALA A 545 20.61 44.92 -9.66
C ALA A 545 22.10 44.61 -9.53
N GLU A 546 22.92 45.66 -9.59
CA GLU A 546 24.36 45.58 -9.38
C GLU A 546 24.68 45.88 -7.90
N ILE A 547 25.58 45.10 -7.30
CA ILE A 547 26.03 45.23 -5.92
C ILE A 547 27.17 46.25 -5.84
N THR A 548 27.05 47.21 -4.92
CA THR A 548 28.10 48.17 -4.59
C THR A 548 28.21 48.31 -3.07
N GLY A 549 29.29 47.77 -2.50
CA GLY A 549 29.43 47.64 -1.05
C GLY A 549 28.36 46.70 -0.51
N ASN A 550 27.59 47.13 0.49
CA ASN A 550 26.45 46.38 1.04
C ASN A 550 25.09 46.80 0.42
N LYS A 551 25.10 47.59 -0.66
CA LYS A 551 23.89 48.05 -1.34
C LYS A 551 23.79 47.43 -2.72
N PHE A 552 22.60 47.43 -3.29
CA PHE A 552 22.41 47.11 -4.70
C PHE A 552 21.33 47.98 -5.33
N ALA A 553 21.49 48.29 -6.61
CA ALA A 553 20.54 49.10 -7.37
C ALA A 553 20.47 48.65 -8.82
N GLY A 554 19.30 48.79 -9.44
CA GLY A 554 19.14 48.45 -10.85
C GLY A 554 17.84 48.94 -11.46
N ASN A 555 17.79 48.84 -12.79
CA ASN A 555 16.59 49.04 -13.59
C ASN A 555 16.51 47.89 -14.59
N TRP A 556 15.41 47.15 -14.58
CA TRP A 556 15.18 46.09 -15.54
C TRP A 556 13.77 46.16 -16.10
N ASN A 557 13.66 46.28 -17.43
CA ASN A 557 12.38 46.40 -18.14
C ASN A 557 11.43 47.47 -17.55
N GLY A 558 11.98 48.60 -17.10
CA GLY A 558 11.20 49.71 -16.53
C GLY A 558 10.82 49.54 -15.06
N LEU A 559 11.33 48.51 -14.38
CA LEU A 559 11.24 48.34 -12.93
C LEU A 559 12.53 48.84 -12.28
N ASP A 560 12.42 49.95 -11.55
CA ASP A 560 13.49 50.51 -10.73
C ASP A 560 13.54 49.80 -9.38
N THR A 561 14.73 49.46 -8.91
CA THR A 561 14.93 48.78 -7.62
C THR A 561 16.16 49.32 -6.90
N GLN A 562 16.07 49.46 -5.58
CA GLN A 562 17.26 49.58 -4.73
C GLN A 562 17.06 48.81 -3.42
N GLY A 563 18.10 48.14 -2.97
CA GLY A 563 18.12 47.36 -1.73
C GLY A 563 19.47 47.41 -1.04
N SER A 564 19.57 46.68 0.06
CA SER A 564 20.81 46.46 0.80
C SER A 564 20.81 45.08 1.46
N PHE A 565 22.01 44.64 1.82
CA PHE A 565 22.24 43.48 2.68
C PHE A 565 22.23 43.92 4.14
N TYR A 566 21.59 43.14 4.99
CA TYR A 566 21.37 43.40 6.41
C TYR A 566 21.77 42.19 7.26
N GLY A 567 22.01 42.45 8.54
CA GLY A 567 22.47 41.44 9.50
C GLY A 567 23.89 40.94 9.22
N ASP A 568 24.33 40.02 10.07
CA ASP A 568 25.66 39.41 9.98
C ASP A 568 25.75 38.49 8.75
N ASP A 569 26.92 38.39 8.12
CA ASP A 569 27.17 37.49 6.98
C ASP A 569 26.25 37.66 5.77
N ALA A 570 25.67 38.86 5.63
CA ALA A 570 24.62 39.14 4.65
C ALA A 570 23.46 38.15 4.75
N ASN A 571 23.09 37.70 5.96
CA ASN A 571 22.03 36.72 6.16
C ASN A 571 20.64 37.22 5.69
N LEU A 572 20.47 38.54 5.55
CA LEU A 572 19.24 39.16 5.07
C LEU A 572 19.53 40.08 3.88
N LEU A 573 18.57 40.18 2.97
CA LEU A 573 18.52 41.25 1.98
C LEU A 573 17.12 41.86 1.92
N GLY A 574 17.04 43.15 1.62
CA GLY A 574 15.76 43.84 1.51
C GLY A 574 15.83 45.10 0.68
N GLY A 575 14.70 45.52 0.12
CA GLY A 575 14.66 46.69 -0.74
C GLY A 575 13.27 47.12 -1.16
N VAL A 576 13.25 48.12 -2.02
CA VAL A 576 12.04 48.71 -2.59
C VAL A 576 12.14 48.74 -4.10
N TYR A 577 11.00 48.66 -4.76
CA TYR A 577 10.91 48.76 -6.22
C TYR A 577 9.70 49.57 -6.66
N SER A 578 9.77 50.10 -7.88
CA SER A 578 8.69 50.84 -8.51
C SER A 578 8.75 50.73 -10.03
N ASP A 579 7.59 50.80 -10.67
CA ASP A 579 7.44 50.93 -12.11
C ASP A 579 6.33 51.95 -12.45
N SER A 580 5.94 52.02 -13.72
CA SER A 580 4.86 52.92 -14.16
C SER A 580 3.47 52.61 -13.57
N THR A 581 3.25 51.38 -13.11
CA THR A 581 1.96 50.86 -12.63
C THR A 581 1.82 50.91 -11.12
N GLY A 582 2.91 50.73 -10.37
CA GLY A 582 2.87 50.68 -8.92
C GLY A 582 4.24 50.59 -8.25
N LYS A 583 4.23 50.29 -6.96
CA LYS A 583 5.45 50.14 -6.15
C LYS A 583 5.28 49.08 -5.07
N GLY A 584 6.39 48.65 -4.49
CA GLY A 584 6.38 47.67 -3.42
C GLY A 584 7.71 47.52 -2.69
N THR A 585 7.75 46.53 -1.80
CA THR A 585 8.93 46.12 -1.03
C THR A 585 9.24 44.65 -1.25
N TYR A 586 10.46 44.23 -0.95
CA TYR A 586 10.86 42.83 -0.83
C TYR A 586 11.85 42.65 0.32
N GLY A 587 11.85 41.48 0.93
CA GLY A 587 12.83 41.07 1.93
C GLY A 587 12.99 39.55 1.92
N ALA A 588 14.20 39.06 2.10
CA ALA A 588 14.52 37.64 2.02
C ALA A 588 15.68 37.26 2.95
N GLU A 589 15.67 35.99 3.39
CA GLU A 589 16.71 35.38 4.22
C GLU A 589 17.57 34.43 3.37
N LYS A 590 18.86 34.38 3.67
CA LYS A 590 19.84 33.50 3.00
C LYS A 590 19.52 32.03 3.25
N ILE A 591 19.57 31.21 2.20
CA ILE A 591 19.46 29.76 2.30
C ILE A 591 20.87 29.19 2.45
N ASN A 592 21.18 28.59 3.60
CA ASN A 592 22.46 27.92 3.80
C ASN A 592 22.43 26.52 3.17
N ALA A 593 23.34 26.22 2.25
CA ALA A 593 23.67 24.83 1.90
C ALA A 593 24.41 24.17 3.10
N PRO A 594 24.18 22.88 3.39
CA PRO A 594 24.90 22.20 4.48
C PRO A 594 26.40 22.22 4.21
N ALA A 595 27.19 22.74 5.15
CA ALA A 595 28.64 22.82 5.03
C ALA A 595 29.29 21.41 5.14
N PRO A 596 30.36 21.13 4.39
CA PRO A 596 31.17 19.92 4.59
C PRO A 596 31.95 20.04 5.91
N VAL A 597 31.89 19.02 6.76
CA VAL A 597 32.60 18.97 8.06
C VAL A 597 33.90 18.17 7.97
N ASP A 598 34.98 18.71 8.53
CA ASP A 598 36.20 17.97 8.92
C ASP A 598 36.60 18.47 10.34
N PRO A 599 37.25 17.68 11.22
CA PRO A 599 36.68 17.29 12.50
C PRO A 599 37.36 18.05 13.65
N THR A 600 36.66 18.23 14.78
CA THR A 600 37.14 17.89 16.15
C THR A 600 36.12 18.29 17.23
N ASP A 601 35.76 17.29 18.04
CA ASP A 601 35.06 17.23 19.35
C ASP A 601 35.17 18.44 20.32
N PRO A 602 34.31 18.65 21.36
CA PRO A 602 33.08 17.91 21.82
C PRO A 602 31.88 18.74 22.42
N VAL A 603 30.68 18.11 22.51
CA VAL A 603 29.50 18.24 23.44
C VAL A 603 28.52 19.46 23.49
N ASP A 604 27.64 19.56 22.47
CA ASP A 604 26.15 19.44 22.37
C ASP A 604 25.13 19.99 23.43
N PRO A 605 24.19 20.87 22.99
CA PRO A 605 22.80 20.94 23.46
C PRO A 605 21.76 20.64 22.34
N THR A 606 21.38 19.35 22.24
CA THR A 606 20.21 18.70 21.61
C THR A 606 19.47 19.45 20.49
N GLU A 607 19.96 19.19 19.28
CA GLU A 607 19.29 19.29 17.99
C GLU A 607 18.00 18.42 17.92
N PRO A 608 17.08 18.65 16.96
CA PRO A 608 16.08 17.64 16.63
C PRO A 608 16.85 16.37 16.32
N THR A 609 16.65 15.36 17.17
CA THR A 609 17.43 14.14 17.09
C THR A 609 17.38 13.63 15.67
N GLU A 610 18.53 13.60 14.98
CA GLU A 610 18.78 12.60 13.95
C GLU A 610 18.16 11.29 14.46
N PRO A 611 17.49 10.49 13.62
CA PRO A 611 16.97 9.20 14.07
C PRO A 611 18.06 8.54 14.91
N VAL A 612 17.86 8.46 16.22
CA VAL A 612 18.86 7.85 17.07
C VAL A 612 18.50 6.39 16.97
N ASN A 613 19.44 5.59 16.49
CA ASN A 613 19.27 4.15 16.55
C ASN A 613 18.87 3.79 17.99
N PRO A 614 17.65 3.27 18.20
CA PRO A 614 17.20 2.97 19.55
C PRO A 614 18.16 1.93 20.14
N PRO A 615 18.65 2.10 21.39
CA PRO A 615 19.51 1.11 22.02
C PRO A 615 18.63 -0.06 22.50
N VAL A 616 17.99 -0.73 21.56
CA VAL A 616 17.22 -1.95 21.78
C VAL A 616 18.12 -3.12 21.42
N PRO A 617 18.39 -4.02 22.38
CA PRO A 617 19.10 -5.24 22.05
C PRO A 617 18.24 -6.07 21.09
N ALA A 618 18.88 -6.91 20.29
CA ALA A 618 18.19 -7.93 19.50
C ALA A 618 17.24 -8.76 20.40
N ASP A 619 16.17 -9.30 19.80
CA ASP A 619 15.15 -10.05 20.53
C ASP A 619 15.80 -11.17 21.35
N THR A 620 15.50 -11.19 22.65
CA THR A 620 15.99 -12.24 23.56
C THR A 620 15.45 -13.63 23.21
N LYS A 621 14.30 -13.71 22.53
CA LYS A 621 13.76 -14.97 22.03
C LYS A 621 14.47 -15.33 20.72
N MET A 622 14.94 -16.57 20.65
CA MET A 622 15.48 -17.12 19.42
C MET A 622 14.33 -17.61 18.53
N THR A 623 14.40 -17.33 17.24
CA THR A 623 13.46 -17.79 16.21
C THR A 623 14.25 -18.05 14.93
N GLY A 624 13.60 -18.54 13.88
CA GLY A 624 14.30 -18.95 12.68
C GLY A 624 13.40 -19.62 11.67
N PHE A 625 14.04 -20.12 10.61
CA PHE A 625 13.38 -20.87 9.56
C PHE A 625 14.12 -22.18 9.34
N GLN A 626 13.38 -23.23 8.99
CA GLN A 626 13.94 -24.50 8.53
C GLN A 626 13.18 -25.06 7.33
N SER A 627 13.89 -25.89 6.58
CA SER A 627 13.30 -26.83 5.65
C SER A 627 13.97 -28.19 5.78
N THR A 628 13.17 -29.25 5.63
CA THR A 628 13.63 -30.63 5.71
C THR A 628 13.25 -31.37 4.44
N ALA A 629 14.24 -31.93 3.77
CA ALA A 629 14.05 -32.93 2.73
C ALA A 629 14.23 -34.33 3.33
N LEU A 630 13.30 -35.23 3.04
CA LEU A 630 13.33 -36.62 3.47
C LEU A 630 13.23 -37.52 2.25
N SER A 631 14.13 -38.49 2.13
CA SER A 631 14.13 -39.49 1.07
C SER A 631 14.19 -40.90 1.64
N SER A 632 13.51 -41.85 1.02
CA SER A 632 13.58 -43.28 1.35
C SER A 632 13.46 -44.16 0.11
N ILE A 633 13.82 -45.42 0.27
CA ILE A 633 13.64 -46.46 -0.75
C ILE A 633 12.49 -47.39 -0.37
N GLU A 634 11.87 -48.03 -1.37
CA GLU A 634 10.84 -49.04 -1.13
C GLU A 634 11.43 -50.22 -0.34
N GLN A 635 10.97 -50.41 0.90
CA GLN A 635 11.44 -51.50 1.75
C GLN A 635 10.38 -51.96 2.74
N ASN A 636 10.17 -53.27 2.83
CA ASN A 636 9.34 -53.89 3.85
C ASN A 636 10.13 -54.07 5.15
N VAL A 637 9.73 -53.37 6.21
CA VAL A 637 10.39 -53.46 7.52
C VAL A 637 9.36 -53.76 8.62
N ALA A 638 9.54 -54.89 9.30
CA ALA A 638 8.68 -55.33 10.42
C ALA A 638 7.16 -55.37 10.12
N GLY A 639 6.76 -55.50 8.85
CA GLY A 639 5.35 -55.51 8.42
C GLY A 639 4.80 -54.16 7.96
N THR A 640 5.62 -53.11 7.98
CA THR A 640 5.33 -51.79 7.41
C THR A 640 6.07 -51.64 6.08
N GLN A 641 5.39 -51.14 5.06
CA GLN A 641 5.97 -50.84 3.75
C GLN A 641 6.44 -49.38 3.75
N LEU A 642 7.74 -49.14 3.54
CA LEU A 642 8.26 -47.79 3.25
C LEU A 642 8.08 -47.49 1.76
N ASP A 643 7.76 -46.23 1.45
CA ASP A 643 7.58 -45.76 0.07
C ASP A 643 8.92 -45.33 -0.54
N ASN A 644 9.09 -45.55 -1.84
CA ASN A 644 10.21 -45.01 -2.61
C ASN A 644 9.91 -43.56 -2.99
N ALA A 645 10.43 -42.60 -2.23
CA ALA A 645 10.07 -41.21 -2.42
C ALA A 645 11.13 -40.24 -1.92
N ILE A 646 11.01 -39.01 -2.40
CA ILE A 646 11.65 -37.82 -1.84
C ILE A 646 10.58 -36.75 -1.67
N GLY A 647 10.43 -36.23 -0.45
CA GLY A 647 9.41 -35.24 -0.11
C GLY A 647 9.91 -33.81 -0.21
N TYR A 648 8.98 -32.92 -0.55
CA TYR A 648 9.11 -31.47 -0.46
C TYR A 648 8.38 -30.98 0.78
N VAL A 649 8.88 -29.91 1.36
CA VAL A 649 8.15 -29.17 2.37
C VAL A 649 8.36 -27.68 2.20
N THR A 650 7.29 -26.90 2.34
CA THR A 650 7.41 -25.44 2.36
C THR A 650 8.30 -25.03 3.52
N ILE A 651 9.10 -23.96 3.34
CA ILE A 651 9.90 -23.39 4.43
C ILE A 651 8.97 -23.03 5.60
N ARG A 652 9.39 -23.38 6.82
CA ARG A 652 8.62 -23.14 8.05
C ARG A 652 9.41 -22.29 9.04
N ASP A 653 8.67 -21.56 9.86
CA ASP A 653 9.24 -20.82 10.99
C ASP A 653 9.47 -21.74 12.22
N ASP A 654 9.99 -21.17 13.31
CA ASP A 654 10.29 -21.87 14.55
C ASP A 654 9.04 -22.39 15.26
N ALA A 655 7.93 -21.68 15.09
CA ALA A 655 6.62 -22.02 15.61
C ALA A 655 5.90 -22.96 14.65
N SER A 656 6.48 -24.12 14.37
CA SER A 656 5.84 -25.15 13.55
C SER A 656 5.51 -26.36 14.41
N ASP A 657 4.27 -26.87 14.32
CA ASP A 657 3.77 -28.11 14.92
C ASP A 657 2.44 -28.55 14.27
N PHE A 658 1.89 -29.70 14.67
CA PHE A 658 0.59 -30.13 14.18
C PHE A 658 -0.22 -30.91 15.22
N THR A 659 -1.53 -30.70 15.19
CA THR A 659 -2.52 -31.51 15.94
C THR A 659 -3.56 -32.14 15.02
N GLU A 660 -3.61 -31.68 13.77
CA GLU A 660 -4.57 -32.10 12.75
C GLU A 660 -3.83 -32.60 11.51
N THR A 661 -4.47 -33.54 10.82
CA THR A 661 -3.99 -34.06 9.55
C THR A 661 -5.11 -34.01 8.53
N VAL A 662 -4.75 -33.82 7.26
CA VAL A 662 -5.69 -33.78 6.14
C VAL A 662 -5.27 -34.79 5.09
N VAL A 663 -6.23 -35.45 4.44
CA VAL A 663 -5.94 -36.34 3.31
C VAL A 663 -5.81 -35.49 2.06
N LYS A 664 -4.60 -35.39 1.52
CA LYS A 664 -4.32 -34.77 0.21
C LYS A 664 -3.75 -35.84 -0.72
N ASN A 665 -4.35 -36.01 -1.89
CA ASN A 665 -3.92 -36.98 -2.91
C ASN A 665 -3.74 -38.42 -2.37
N GLY A 666 -4.58 -38.84 -1.41
CA GLY A 666 -4.53 -40.19 -0.83
C GLY A 666 -3.54 -40.38 0.32
N SER A 667 -2.78 -39.35 0.70
CA SER A 667 -1.81 -39.38 1.82
C SER A 667 -2.23 -38.48 2.97
N VAL A 668 -1.90 -38.85 4.21
CA VAL A 668 -2.27 -38.12 5.43
C VAL A 668 -1.21 -37.06 5.72
N VAL A 669 -1.47 -35.80 5.37
CA VAL A 669 -0.49 -34.71 5.51
C VAL A 669 -0.74 -33.95 6.81
N PRO A 670 0.28 -33.75 7.67
CA PRO A 670 0.21 -32.85 8.82
C PRO A 670 -0.15 -31.42 8.39
N VAL A 671 -1.12 -30.80 9.06
CA VAL A 671 -1.45 -29.39 8.89
C VAL A 671 -0.65 -28.60 9.93
N ASP A 672 0.25 -27.73 9.45
CA ASP A 672 1.01 -26.86 10.35
C ASP A 672 0.05 -25.92 11.10
N ASN A 673 0.04 -26.03 12.41
CA ASN A 673 -0.81 -25.24 13.31
C ASN A 673 -0.14 -23.92 13.73
N ARG A 674 1.09 -23.67 13.29
CA ARG A 674 1.94 -22.53 13.62
C ARG A 674 2.17 -22.35 15.14
N GLN A 675 2.36 -23.47 15.86
CA GLN A 675 2.66 -23.51 17.29
C GLN A 675 3.97 -24.24 17.55
N GLY A 676 4.51 -24.16 18.77
CA GLY A 676 5.76 -24.81 19.16
C GLY A 676 6.95 -23.85 19.21
N ASP A 677 8.13 -24.41 19.49
CA ASP A 677 9.40 -23.68 19.54
C ASP A 677 10.54 -24.66 19.17
N ASN A 678 10.87 -24.70 17.88
CA ASN A 678 11.85 -25.63 17.33
C ASN A 678 13.31 -25.15 17.49
N PHE A 679 13.52 -23.90 17.92
CA PHE A 679 14.83 -23.25 18.03
C PHE A 679 14.99 -22.57 19.40
N THR A 680 15.44 -23.36 20.39
CA THR A 680 15.60 -22.90 21.78
C THR A 680 17.05 -22.67 22.22
N SER A 681 18.04 -23.17 21.47
CA SER A 681 19.45 -22.82 21.66
C SER A 681 20.29 -23.01 20.41
N PHE A 682 21.43 -22.32 20.30
CA PHE A 682 22.41 -22.56 19.23
C PHE A 682 23.05 -23.95 19.27
N ASP A 683 22.86 -24.70 20.36
CA ASP A 683 23.47 -26.01 20.56
C ASP A 683 22.57 -27.17 20.12
N THR A 684 21.26 -26.95 20.11
CA THR A 684 20.23 -27.97 19.90
C THR A 684 19.09 -27.46 19.04
N GLY A 685 18.60 -28.27 18.11
CA GLY A 685 17.45 -27.94 17.27
C GLY A 685 16.50 -29.12 17.13
N VAL A 686 15.28 -28.83 16.68
CA VAL A 686 14.27 -29.84 16.37
C VAL A 686 14.08 -29.93 14.86
N VAL A 687 14.48 -31.07 14.28
CA VAL A 687 14.27 -31.37 12.86
C VAL A 687 12.87 -31.95 12.68
N ARG A 688 12.06 -31.28 11.85
CA ARG A 688 10.65 -31.64 11.60
C ARG A 688 10.44 -32.62 10.46
N ALA A 689 11.19 -33.73 10.51
CA ALA A 689 11.05 -34.81 9.53
C ALA A 689 9.69 -35.55 9.64
N ASP A 690 9.02 -35.47 10.79
CA ASP A 690 7.64 -35.93 11.05
C ASP A 690 6.58 -35.19 10.23
N MET A 691 6.92 -34.00 9.73
CA MET A 691 6.05 -33.17 8.92
C MET A 691 6.43 -33.18 7.43
N VAL A 692 7.23 -34.17 6.99
CA VAL A 692 7.71 -34.32 5.61
C VAL A 692 7.35 -35.71 5.11
N LYS A 693 7.06 -35.82 3.82
CA LYS A 693 6.82 -37.12 3.19
C LYS A 693 8.14 -37.79 2.76
N PRO A 694 8.19 -39.13 2.65
CA PRO A 694 7.16 -40.11 3.04
C PRO A 694 6.95 -40.24 4.56
N GLU A 695 5.83 -40.82 5.01
CA GLU A 695 5.39 -40.93 6.43
C GLU A 695 6.24 -41.91 7.26
N ASN A 696 7.57 -41.77 7.22
CA ASN A 696 8.53 -42.70 7.82
C ASN A 696 9.06 -42.21 9.18
N VAL A 697 8.57 -41.06 9.65
CA VAL A 697 8.91 -40.43 10.92
C VAL A 697 7.59 -40.00 11.57
N GLU A 698 7.30 -40.49 12.77
CA GLU A 698 6.09 -40.12 13.50
C GLU A 698 6.33 -38.97 14.48
N ASP A 699 7.54 -38.87 15.04
CA ASP A 699 7.91 -37.86 16.05
C ASP A 699 9.05 -36.96 15.58
N SER A 700 9.01 -35.69 15.99
CA SER A 700 10.09 -34.72 15.76
C SER A 700 11.45 -35.19 16.32
N LEU A 701 12.55 -34.78 15.68
CA LEU A 701 13.89 -35.25 16.03
C LEU A 701 14.72 -34.15 16.71
N SER A 702 14.98 -34.27 18.01
CA SER A 702 15.89 -33.37 18.72
C SER A 702 17.35 -33.74 18.48
N VAL A 703 18.13 -32.82 17.91
CA VAL A 703 19.53 -33.04 17.49
C VAL A 703 20.47 -32.01 18.09
N SER A 704 21.77 -32.32 18.12
CA SER A 704 22.82 -31.33 18.38
C SER A 704 23.18 -30.63 17.07
N LEU A 705 23.31 -29.31 17.13
CA LEU A 705 23.68 -28.48 15.98
C LEU A 705 25.19 -28.22 15.91
N GLN A 706 25.91 -28.45 17.01
CA GLN A 706 27.36 -28.19 17.13
C GLN A 706 28.23 -29.35 16.62
N LYS A 707 27.67 -30.57 16.55
CA LYS A 707 28.40 -31.77 16.15
C LYS A 707 27.45 -32.85 15.67
N GLY A 708 27.96 -33.72 14.80
CA GLY A 708 27.24 -34.93 14.40
C GLY A 708 26.94 -35.87 15.57
N GLY A 709 25.93 -36.71 15.39
CA GLY A 709 25.41 -37.57 16.44
C GLY A 709 24.50 -38.68 15.92
N GLU A 710 23.81 -39.32 16.86
CA GLU A 710 22.88 -40.42 16.58
C GLU A 710 21.64 -40.26 17.47
N VAL A 711 20.45 -40.26 16.88
CA VAL A 711 19.15 -40.23 17.59
C VAL A 711 18.24 -41.36 17.14
N ILE A 712 17.41 -41.87 18.05
CA ILE A 712 16.42 -42.91 17.73
C ILE A 712 15.25 -42.24 17.03
N VAL A 713 14.81 -42.78 15.90
CA VAL A 713 13.66 -42.32 15.13
C VAL A 713 12.47 -43.23 15.43
N GLU A 714 11.33 -42.67 15.77
CA GLU A 714 10.06 -43.41 15.86
C GLU A 714 9.40 -43.43 14.47
N ALA A 715 9.26 -44.61 13.87
CA ALA A 715 8.82 -44.80 12.47
C ALA A 715 7.55 -45.68 12.33
N GLY A 716 6.71 -45.80 13.37
CA GLY A 716 5.38 -46.41 13.31
C GLY A 716 5.19 -47.89 13.68
N LYS A 717 3.90 -48.30 13.74
CA LYS A 717 3.32 -49.47 14.46
C LYS A 717 3.99 -50.83 14.18
N GLY A 718 5.11 -51.09 14.86
CA GLY A 718 5.76 -52.41 14.87
C GLY A 718 7.04 -52.50 15.71
N GLY A 719 7.47 -51.42 16.35
CA GLY A 719 8.75 -51.35 17.08
C GLY A 719 9.98 -51.21 16.17
N PHE A 720 9.79 -50.67 14.95
CA PHE A 720 10.88 -50.34 14.05
C PHE A 720 11.41 -48.94 14.33
N ASN A 721 12.54 -48.86 15.03
CA ASN A 721 13.10 -47.58 15.47
C ASN A 721 14.54 -47.44 14.91
N PRO A 722 14.72 -47.03 13.63
CA PRO A 722 16.04 -46.83 13.06
C PRO A 722 16.76 -45.67 13.77
N LYS A 723 18.07 -45.59 13.56
CA LYS A 723 18.88 -44.53 14.15
C LYS A 723 19.28 -43.52 13.10
N PHE A 724 18.91 -42.26 13.27
CA PHE A 724 19.38 -41.17 12.41
C PHE A 724 20.82 -40.83 12.80
N LYS A 725 21.77 -41.27 11.97
CA LYS A 725 23.19 -40.90 12.07
C LYS A 725 23.41 -39.67 11.22
N TYR A 726 23.63 -38.54 11.87
CA TYR A 726 23.70 -37.25 11.21
C TYR A 726 25.04 -36.56 11.42
N SER A 727 25.41 -35.75 10.45
CA SER A 727 26.40 -34.70 10.53
C SER A 727 25.69 -33.37 10.78
N ALA A 728 26.31 -32.50 11.56
CA ALA A 728 25.86 -31.12 11.74
C ALA A 728 27.00 -30.19 11.33
N VAL A 729 26.72 -29.25 10.42
CA VAL A 729 27.64 -28.17 10.03
C VAL A 729 26.93 -26.86 10.21
N TYR A 730 27.61 -25.89 10.80
CA TYR A 730 27.02 -24.60 11.11
C TYR A 730 28.06 -23.49 11.03
N GLN A 731 27.59 -22.28 10.86
CA GLN A 731 28.37 -21.06 11.06
C GLN A 731 27.62 -20.18 12.05
N ASN A 732 28.29 -19.75 13.10
CA ASN A 732 27.76 -18.82 14.09
C ASN A 732 28.30 -17.41 13.81
N PHE A 733 27.44 -16.42 13.98
CA PHE A 733 27.74 -15.00 13.77
C PHE A 733 27.52 -14.27 15.07
N ASP A 734 28.62 -14.03 15.80
CA ASP A 734 28.67 -13.29 17.07
C ASP A 734 27.65 -13.71 18.14
N GLY A 735 27.21 -14.97 18.13
CA GLY A 735 26.13 -15.43 19.01
C GLY A 735 24.77 -14.79 18.76
N GLN A 736 24.59 -14.05 17.66
CA GLN A 736 23.33 -13.41 17.26
C GLN A 736 22.53 -14.28 16.31
N MET A 737 23.20 -15.00 15.41
CA MET A 737 22.56 -15.97 14.53
C MET A 737 23.46 -17.15 14.20
N GLN A 738 22.84 -18.20 13.68
CA GLN A 738 23.47 -19.40 13.19
C GLN A 738 22.72 -19.92 11.97
N VAL A 739 23.45 -20.21 10.91
CA VAL A 739 22.94 -21.02 9.78
C VAL A 739 23.62 -22.38 9.79
N GLY A 740 22.93 -23.41 9.33
CA GLY A 740 23.53 -24.73 9.27
C GLY A 740 22.73 -25.79 8.54
N HIS A 741 23.32 -26.98 8.50
CA HIS A 741 22.73 -28.20 7.97
C HIS A 741 22.81 -29.31 9.01
N VAL A 742 21.74 -30.10 9.11
CA VAL A 742 21.73 -31.40 9.76
C VAL A 742 21.36 -32.44 8.71
N TYR A 743 22.30 -33.30 8.33
CA TYR A 743 22.10 -34.24 7.23
C TYR A 743 22.69 -35.61 7.53
N GLY A 744 22.06 -36.67 7.02
CA GLY A 744 22.58 -38.03 7.17
C GLY A 744 21.56 -39.11 6.88
N ASN A 745 21.90 -40.35 7.27
CA ASN A 745 21.10 -41.54 6.94
C ASN A 745 20.46 -42.16 8.18
N PHE A 746 19.30 -42.77 7.98
CA PHE A 746 18.56 -43.51 8.98
C PHE A 746 19.00 -44.96 8.88
N ASN A 747 19.85 -45.39 9.81
CA ASN A 747 20.50 -46.67 9.78
C ASN A 747 19.73 -47.72 10.59
N SER A 748 19.54 -48.90 10.00
CA SER A 748 18.92 -50.06 10.63
C SER A 748 19.84 -51.28 10.56
N LEU A 749 19.43 -52.39 11.19
CA LEU A 749 20.11 -53.69 11.03
C LEU A 749 20.09 -54.22 9.58
N LEU A 750 19.25 -53.64 8.71
CA LEU A 750 19.09 -54.02 7.31
C LEU A 750 19.80 -53.05 6.34
N GLY A 751 20.51 -52.04 6.85
CA GLY A 751 21.12 -50.97 6.06
C GLY A 751 20.41 -49.63 6.24
N ASP A 752 20.75 -48.66 5.39
CA ASP A 752 20.15 -47.34 5.39
C ASP A 752 18.77 -47.39 4.72
N VAL A 753 17.74 -46.90 5.41
CA VAL A 753 16.33 -47.01 4.97
C VAL A 753 15.74 -45.67 4.51
N SER A 754 16.25 -44.59 5.08
CA SER A 754 15.89 -43.20 4.74
C SER A 754 17.11 -42.30 4.88
N ARG A 755 17.01 -41.08 4.36
CA ARG A 755 18.00 -40.00 4.46
C ARG A 755 17.27 -38.69 4.65
N ALA A 756 17.81 -37.83 5.51
CA ALA A 756 17.27 -36.49 5.72
C ALA A 756 18.35 -35.43 5.51
N ALA A 757 17.95 -34.30 4.97
CA ALA A 757 18.69 -33.05 4.96
C ALA A 757 17.80 -31.96 5.56
N ASN A 758 18.23 -31.35 6.65
CA ASN A 758 17.59 -30.17 7.21
C ASN A 758 18.52 -28.98 7.05
N VAL A 759 18.01 -27.89 6.49
CA VAL A 759 18.64 -26.58 6.51
C VAL A 759 17.93 -25.70 7.50
N TYR A 760 18.69 -24.86 8.20
CA TYR A 760 18.12 -23.91 9.12
C TYR A 760 18.90 -22.60 9.17
N VAL A 761 18.16 -21.55 9.50
CA VAL A 761 18.67 -20.30 10.05
C VAL A 761 17.96 -20.07 11.38
N GLN A 762 18.70 -19.69 12.41
CA GLN A 762 18.13 -19.34 13.71
C GLN A 762 18.91 -18.19 14.34
N GLY A 763 18.27 -17.40 15.17
CA GLY A 763 18.93 -16.31 15.86
C GLY A 763 17.98 -15.37 16.56
N HIS A 764 18.57 -14.31 17.10
CA HIS A 764 17.91 -13.18 17.72
C HIS A 764 17.59 -12.17 16.63
N LEU A 765 16.30 -12.03 16.29
CA LEU A 765 15.89 -11.08 15.27
C LEU A 765 16.22 -9.66 15.72
N THR A 766 16.58 -8.83 14.75
CA THR A 766 16.69 -7.39 14.94
C THR A 766 15.35 -6.83 15.43
N ASP A 767 15.40 -5.91 16.40
CA ASP A 767 14.20 -5.25 16.91
C ASP A 767 13.54 -4.44 15.78
N GLN A 768 12.21 -4.37 15.78
CA GLN A 768 11.48 -3.63 14.75
C GLN A 768 11.87 -2.15 14.73
N ALA A 769 12.23 -1.57 15.89
CA ALA A 769 12.64 -0.18 15.99
C ALA A 769 13.99 0.09 15.30
N ASP A 770 14.92 -0.88 15.30
CA ASP A 770 16.17 -0.81 14.53
C ASP A 770 15.88 -0.90 13.04
N ILE A 771 14.99 -1.79 12.59
CA ILE A 771 14.57 -1.86 11.18
C ILE A 771 13.92 -0.55 10.72
N ASP A 772 13.08 0.06 11.56
CA ASP A 772 12.43 1.33 11.25
C ASP A 772 13.41 2.51 11.31
N TYR A 773 14.45 2.44 12.14
CA TYR A 773 15.58 3.36 12.11
C TYR A 773 16.36 3.22 10.79
N LEU A 774 16.62 2.00 10.32
CA LEU A 774 17.35 1.77 9.07
C LEU A 774 16.65 2.37 7.85
N LYS A 775 15.32 2.46 7.84
CA LYS A 775 14.56 3.18 6.79
C LYS A 775 14.86 4.68 6.73
N GLN A 776 15.33 5.26 7.81
CA GLN A 776 15.55 6.70 7.97
C GLN A 776 17.01 7.11 7.71
N VAL A 777 17.92 6.14 7.60
CA VAL A 777 19.35 6.37 7.38
C VAL A 777 19.84 5.71 6.09
N ASN A 778 20.90 6.26 5.49
CA ASN A 778 21.51 5.74 4.25
C ASN A 778 20.48 5.46 3.12
N GLU A 779 19.47 6.32 2.97
CA GLU A 779 18.33 6.15 2.04
C GLU A 779 17.54 4.84 2.23
N GLY A 780 17.64 4.20 3.39
CA GLY A 780 17.08 2.88 3.66
C GLY A 780 17.83 1.73 2.98
N LYS A 781 19.05 1.93 2.48
CA LYS A 781 19.80 0.91 1.74
C LYS A 781 20.95 0.35 2.57
N ALA A 782 21.21 -0.94 2.40
CA ALA A 782 22.37 -1.60 2.99
C ALA A 782 22.85 -2.74 2.09
N SER A 783 24.16 -2.94 2.00
CA SER A 783 24.73 -4.09 1.32
C SER A 783 25.29 -5.08 2.34
N TYR A 784 25.19 -6.36 2.03
CA TYR A 784 25.65 -7.45 2.88
C TYR A 784 26.52 -8.41 2.06
N THR A 785 27.61 -8.89 2.64
CA THR A 785 28.43 -9.93 2.02
C THR A 785 28.71 -11.06 3.00
N GLY A 786 28.78 -12.28 2.49
CA GLY A 786 29.11 -13.43 3.32
C GLY A 786 29.15 -14.75 2.57
N ASN A 787 28.66 -15.78 3.23
CA ASN A 787 28.78 -17.16 2.79
C ASN A 787 27.42 -17.74 2.42
N ALA A 788 27.46 -18.74 1.55
CA ALA A 788 26.32 -19.57 1.20
C ALA A 788 26.70 -21.04 1.28
N THR A 789 25.70 -21.90 1.44
CA THR A 789 25.83 -23.34 1.37
C THR A 789 24.80 -23.91 0.41
N TYR A 790 25.08 -25.07 -0.17
CA TYR A 790 24.22 -25.76 -1.13
C TYR A 790 24.34 -27.26 -0.92
N ILE A 791 23.23 -28.00 -0.89
CA ILE A 791 23.23 -29.47 -0.88
C ILE A 791 22.22 -30.00 -1.91
N GLU A 792 22.65 -30.98 -2.70
CA GLU A 792 21.74 -31.75 -3.56
C GLU A 792 21.03 -32.80 -2.73
N ASN A 793 19.71 -32.74 -2.73
CA ASN A 793 18.88 -33.72 -2.06
C ASN A 793 18.71 -34.93 -2.99
N ILE A 794 19.78 -35.72 -3.05
CA ILE A 794 19.84 -36.92 -3.88
C ILE A 794 18.98 -38.01 -3.26
N HIS A 795 18.15 -38.66 -4.07
CA HIS A 795 17.34 -39.79 -3.64
C HIS A 795 18.22 -40.91 -3.06
N LEU A 796 17.79 -41.56 -1.98
CA LEU A 796 18.64 -42.54 -1.25
C LEU A 796 19.16 -43.69 -2.14
N GLY A 797 18.40 -44.07 -3.18
CA GLY A 797 18.79 -45.10 -4.15
C GLY A 797 19.86 -44.68 -5.17
N ASP A 798 20.18 -43.39 -5.27
CA ASP A 798 21.07 -42.84 -6.29
C ASP A 798 22.51 -42.66 -5.78
N THR A 799 23.46 -42.63 -6.71
CA THR A 799 24.89 -42.45 -6.42
C THR A 799 25.31 -40.99 -6.57
N GLY A 800 25.87 -40.40 -5.53
CA GLY A 800 26.40 -39.04 -5.56
C GLY A 800 26.92 -38.60 -4.19
N ALA A 801 27.60 -37.44 -4.14
CA ALA A 801 28.05 -36.86 -2.89
C ALA A 801 26.85 -36.22 -2.16
N PHE A 802 26.62 -36.61 -0.91
CA PHE A 802 25.57 -36.05 -0.07
C PHE A 802 26.19 -35.28 1.09
N GLU A 803 26.77 -34.13 0.75
CA GLU A 803 27.39 -33.20 1.68
C GLU A 803 27.22 -31.76 1.17
N PRO A 804 27.18 -30.76 2.08
CA PRO A 804 27.05 -29.37 1.66
C PRO A 804 28.31 -28.87 0.91
N ALA A 805 28.09 -28.19 -0.21
CA ALA A 805 29.04 -27.32 -0.86
C ALA A 805 28.99 -25.90 -0.27
N TYR A 806 30.09 -25.16 -0.38
CA TYR A 806 30.26 -23.81 0.16
C TYR A 806 30.45 -22.81 -0.97
N GLY A 807 29.87 -21.63 -0.79
CA GLY A 807 29.90 -20.54 -1.75
C GLY A 807 29.88 -19.18 -1.07
N THR A 808 29.75 -18.14 -1.87
CA THR A 808 29.66 -16.75 -1.42
C THR A 808 28.25 -16.21 -1.59
N SER A 809 27.88 -15.24 -0.76
CA SER A 809 26.61 -14.51 -0.86
C SER A 809 26.85 -13.00 -0.89
N ALA A 810 26.10 -12.29 -1.71
CA ALA A 810 26.08 -10.84 -1.76
C ALA A 810 24.62 -10.38 -1.87
N PHE A 811 24.22 -9.40 -1.05
CA PHE A 811 22.87 -8.86 -1.02
C PHE A 811 22.86 -7.34 -1.01
N ASP A 812 21.89 -6.78 -1.71
CA ASP A 812 21.46 -5.40 -1.60
C ASP A 812 20.05 -5.38 -0.99
N VAL A 813 19.93 -4.64 0.10
CA VAL A 813 18.70 -4.52 0.90
C VAL A 813 18.22 -3.08 0.81
N ASP A 814 16.93 -2.92 0.53
CA ASP A 814 16.23 -1.64 0.54
C ASP A 814 15.07 -1.72 1.53
N PHE A 815 15.28 -1.21 2.73
CA PHE A 815 14.32 -1.18 3.83
C PHE A 815 13.15 -0.21 3.54
N VAL A 816 13.33 0.81 2.68
CA VAL A 816 12.23 1.73 2.32
C VAL A 816 11.27 1.04 1.36
N HIS A 817 11.79 0.28 0.40
CA HIS A 817 11.00 -0.45 -0.60
C HIS A 817 10.73 -1.91 -0.22
N ASN A 818 11.06 -2.31 1.01
CA ASN A 818 10.87 -3.66 1.55
C ASN A 818 11.45 -4.76 0.65
N SER A 819 12.68 -4.60 0.14
CA SER A 819 13.29 -5.51 -0.84
C SER A 819 14.62 -6.06 -0.36
N VAL A 820 14.84 -7.37 -0.56
CA VAL A 820 16.14 -8.04 -0.47
C VAL A 820 16.43 -8.66 -1.83
N LYS A 821 17.56 -8.28 -2.44
CA LYS A 821 18.06 -8.89 -3.68
C LYS A 821 19.46 -9.41 -3.45
N GLY A 822 19.75 -10.62 -3.88
CA GLY A 822 21.09 -11.17 -3.73
C GLY A 822 21.46 -12.23 -4.75
N GLU A 823 22.75 -12.51 -4.82
CA GLU A 823 23.34 -13.56 -5.64
C GLU A 823 24.16 -14.48 -4.74
N LEU A 824 23.91 -15.78 -4.86
CA LEU A 824 24.73 -16.84 -4.27
C LEU A 824 25.55 -17.47 -5.39
N ALA A 825 26.85 -17.65 -5.17
CA ALA A 825 27.76 -18.21 -6.17
C ALA A 825 28.55 -19.39 -5.62
N PHE A 826 28.68 -20.45 -6.41
CA PHE A 826 29.32 -21.70 -6.02
C PHE A 826 30.32 -22.19 -7.07
N ASP A 827 31.38 -22.86 -6.60
CA ASP A 827 32.32 -23.58 -7.46
C ASP A 827 32.03 -25.08 -7.41
N GLY A 828 31.77 -25.71 -8.56
CA GLY A 828 31.50 -27.14 -8.60
C GLY A 828 30.83 -27.59 -9.89
N ASN A 829 30.57 -28.89 -9.97
CA ASN A 829 29.74 -29.48 -11.02
C ASN A 829 28.55 -30.16 -10.34
N PHE A 830 27.41 -29.47 -10.37
CA PHE A 830 26.18 -29.87 -9.69
C PHE A 830 25.15 -30.32 -10.73
N GLU A 831 24.38 -31.35 -10.42
CA GLU A 831 23.38 -31.91 -11.33
C GLU A 831 22.14 -31.00 -11.45
N TYR A 832 21.74 -30.37 -10.36
CA TYR A 832 20.49 -29.60 -10.27
C TYR A 832 20.68 -28.08 -10.11
N MET A 833 21.93 -27.60 -10.01
CA MET A 833 22.20 -26.17 -9.86
C MET A 833 21.91 -25.40 -11.16
N PRO A 834 21.36 -24.17 -11.09
CA PRO A 834 21.13 -23.34 -12.27
C PRO A 834 22.42 -23.00 -13.05
N GLU A 835 22.25 -22.60 -14.32
CA GLU A 835 23.35 -22.25 -15.22
C GLU A 835 24.25 -21.16 -14.62
N GLY A 836 25.57 -21.36 -14.75
CA GLY A 836 26.58 -20.45 -14.20
C GLY A 836 26.89 -20.65 -12.71
N ASN A 837 26.35 -21.70 -12.08
CA ASN A 837 26.48 -22.01 -10.65
C ASN A 837 26.12 -20.82 -9.74
N LYS A 838 25.07 -20.10 -10.14
CA LYS A 838 24.57 -18.92 -9.45
C LYS A 838 23.11 -19.08 -9.13
N ILE A 839 22.72 -18.60 -7.95
CA ILE A 839 21.34 -18.60 -7.48
C ILE A 839 20.96 -17.16 -7.13
N GLY A 840 19.97 -16.62 -7.83
CA GLY A 840 19.39 -15.33 -7.49
C GLY A 840 18.38 -15.47 -6.35
N ILE A 841 18.45 -14.56 -5.39
CA ILE A 841 17.50 -14.45 -4.28
C ILE A 841 16.78 -13.11 -4.43
N GLU A 842 15.45 -13.14 -4.48
CA GLU A 842 14.61 -11.95 -4.38
C GLU A 842 13.52 -12.22 -3.35
N ALA A 843 13.40 -11.32 -2.37
CA ALA A 843 12.45 -11.44 -1.27
C ALA A 843 11.89 -10.09 -0.84
N THR A 844 10.68 -10.11 -0.28
CA THR A 844 10.04 -8.94 0.30
C THR A 844 10.22 -8.95 1.81
N ILE A 845 10.56 -7.79 2.38
CA ILE A 845 10.70 -7.59 3.83
C ILE A 845 9.32 -7.43 4.46
N ASP A 846 9.04 -8.21 5.50
CA ASP A 846 7.90 -8.07 6.40
C ASP A 846 8.40 -8.03 7.84
N GLY A 847 8.31 -6.83 8.44
CA GLY A 847 8.92 -6.53 9.73
C GLY A 847 10.43 -6.73 9.72
N ASN A 848 10.92 -7.68 10.53
CA ASN A 848 12.31 -8.09 10.65
C ASN A 848 12.64 -9.41 9.93
N THR A 849 11.69 -9.92 9.15
CA THR A 849 11.85 -11.13 8.32
C THR A 849 11.67 -10.81 6.84
N PHE A 850 12.03 -11.75 5.96
CA PHE A 850 11.76 -11.66 4.53
C PHE A 850 11.47 -13.03 3.93
N ALA A 851 10.63 -13.06 2.91
CA ALA A 851 10.33 -14.26 2.14
C ALA A 851 10.10 -13.93 0.66
N GLY A 852 10.32 -14.90 -0.21
CA GLY A 852 10.15 -14.72 -1.65
C GLY A 852 10.21 -16.03 -2.43
N ASN A 853 9.81 -15.95 -3.70
CA ASN A 853 10.00 -17.00 -4.68
C ASN A 853 10.44 -16.36 -5.99
N VAL A 854 11.59 -16.78 -6.51
CA VAL A 854 12.09 -16.31 -7.82
C VAL A 854 12.63 -17.49 -8.60
N ASN A 855 12.22 -17.63 -9.87
CA ASN A 855 12.62 -18.73 -10.75
C ASN A 855 12.39 -20.13 -10.15
N GLY A 856 11.36 -20.29 -9.32
CA GLY A 856 11.10 -21.56 -8.65
C GLY A 856 12.07 -21.86 -7.51
N ILE A 857 12.67 -20.84 -6.89
CA ILE A 857 13.48 -20.97 -5.67
C ILE A 857 12.73 -20.24 -4.56
N ASP A 858 12.23 -21.00 -3.59
CA ASP A 858 11.67 -20.44 -2.36
C ASP A 858 12.80 -19.96 -1.47
N THR A 859 12.62 -18.82 -0.82
CA THR A 859 13.53 -18.28 0.19
C THR A 859 12.77 -17.73 1.37
N ALA A 860 13.32 -17.90 2.57
CA ALA A 860 12.88 -17.18 3.76
C ALA A 860 14.06 -16.93 4.70
N GLY A 861 14.01 -15.82 5.42
CA GLY A 861 15.08 -15.40 6.30
C GLY A 861 14.70 -14.21 7.17
N GLY A 862 15.69 -13.66 7.85
CA GLY A 862 15.52 -12.49 8.68
C GLY A 862 16.80 -11.70 8.88
N PHE A 863 16.62 -10.56 9.53
CA PHE A 863 17.68 -9.71 10.01
C PHE A 863 17.96 -10.05 11.47
N TYR A 864 19.23 -10.22 11.80
CA TYR A 864 19.66 -10.70 13.11
C TYR A 864 20.71 -9.79 13.74
N GLY A 865 20.70 -9.77 15.07
CA GLY A 865 21.54 -8.87 15.86
C GLY A 865 21.04 -7.43 15.83
N GLU A 866 21.71 -6.57 16.59
CA GLU A 866 21.43 -5.13 16.61
C GLU A 866 21.65 -4.54 15.21
N ASP A 867 20.82 -3.59 14.80
CA ASP A 867 20.97 -2.79 13.57
C ASP A 867 20.94 -3.56 12.26
N ALA A 868 20.33 -4.75 12.29
CA ALA A 868 20.38 -5.72 11.22
C ALA A 868 21.83 -5.98 10.80
N LYS A 869 22.75 -6.10 11.76
CA LYS A 869 24.17 -6.38 11.50
C LYS A 869 24.35 -7.62 10.61
N PHE A 870 23.50 -8.62 10.80
CA PHE A 870 23.53 -9.84 9.99
C PHE A 870 22.20 -10.04 9.26
N LEU A 871 22.31 -10.61 8.06
CA LEU A 871 21.19 -11.13 7.29
C LEU A 871 21.40 -12.64 7.12
N GLY A 872 20.36 -13.42 7.34
CA GLY A 872 20.43 -14.87 7.23
C GLY A 872 19.15 -15.45 6.65
N GLY A 873 19.28 -16.54 5.91
CA GLY A 873 18.13 -17.21 5.33
C GLY A 873 18.44 -18.62 4.84
N ILE A 874 17.38 -19.30 4.43
CA ILE A 874 17.43 -20.56 3.72
C ILE A 874 16.72 -20.43 2.38
N TYR A 875 17.13 -21.27 1.44
CA TYR A 875 16.50 -21.35 0.14
C TYR A 875 16.36 -22.81 -0.29
N GLN A 876 15.39 -23.06 -1.15
CA GLN A 876 15.13 -24.39 -1.67
C GLN A 876 14.52 -24.34 -3.06
N ASP A 877 14.77 -25.38 -3.84
CA ASP A 877 14.09 -25.58 -5.11
C ASP A 877 12.61 -25.92 -4.93
N ALA A 878 11.77 -25.21 -5.67
CA ALA A 878 10.32 -25.31 -5.76
C ALA A 878 9.82 -25.15 -7.22
N ALA A 879 10.69 -25.28 -8.23
CA ALA A 879 10.39 -24.93 -9.63
C ALA A 879 9.42 -25.87 -10.34
N ILE A 880 9.24 -27.08 -9.81
CA ILE A 880 8.24 -28.03 -10.27
C ILE A 880 7.62 -28.60 -9.00
N GLU A 881 6.28 -28.67 -8.92
CA GLU A 881 5.61 -29.65 -8.07
C GLU A 881 5.91 -31.06 -8.63
N GLY A 882 7.18 -31.44 -8.56
CA GLY A 882 7.69 -32.77 -8.75
C GLY A 882 8.91 -32.97 -9.64
N GLY A 883 9.95 -33.53 -9.01
CA GLY A 883 11.04 -34.29 -9.65
C GLY A 883 10.98 -35.78 -9.26
N LYS A 884 11.32 -36.66 -10.20
CA LYS A 884 11.23 -38.14 -10.17
C LYS A 884 11.83 -38.77 -8.89
N GLY A 885 11.06 -39.50 -8.11
CA GLY A 885 11.14 -40.98 -8.11
C GLY A 885 9.98 -41.69 -7.41
N ASP A 886 8.81 -41.03 -7.40
CA ASP A 886 7.50 -41.67 -7.65
C ASP A 886 6.48 -41.77 -6.48
N LEU A 887 6.53 -40.78 -5.56
CA LEU A 887 5.46 -40.22 -4.69
C LEU A 887 5.05 -41.02 -3.42
N PRO A 888 4.74 -40.41 -2.24
CA PRO A 888 4.30 -39.01 -1.99
C PRO A 888 5.40 -38.14 -1.32
N GLY A 889 5.53 -36.81 -1.49
CA GLY A 889 4.90 -35.81 -2.35
C GLY A 889 6.00 -34.88 -2.90
N THR A 890 6.21 -34.97 -4.22
CA THR A 890 7.49 -34.90 -4.94
C THR A 890 8.38 -33.67 -4.71
N GLY A 891 9.67 -33.94 -4.50
CA GLY A 891 10.54 -33.24 -3.55
C GLY A 891 11.42 -32.07 -4.00
N THR A 892 12.08 -31.47 -2.99
CA THR A 892 13.09 -30.42 -3.09
C THR A 892 14.38 -30.98 -3.69
N ARG A 893 14.79 -30.60 -4.92
CA ARG A 893 16.02 -31.14 -5.57
C ARG A 893 17.30 -30.68 -4.89
N PHE A 894 17.31 -29.45 -4.41
CA PHE A 894 18.42 -28.88 -3.64
C PHE A 894 17.90 -27.87 -2.63
N GLN A 895 18.70 -27.64 -1.59
CA GLN A 895 18.43 -26.62 -0.59
C GLN A 895 19.75 -26.06 -0.06
N GLY A 896 19.68 -24.93 0.62
CA GLY A 896 20.87 -24.32 1.19
C GLY A 896 20.56 -23.22 2.17
N THR A 897 21.63 -22.68 2.73
CA THR A 897 21.58 -21.52 3.63
C THR A 897 22.44 -20.40 3.08
N PHE A 898 22.13 -19.17 3.46
CA PHE A 898 23.00 -18.03 3.25
C PHE A 898 23.05 -17.19 4.52
N ALA A 899 24.20 -16.59 4.77
CA ALA A 899 24.38 -15.62 5.84
C ALA A 899 25.40 -14.57 5.41
N ALA A 900 25.12 -13.32 5.69
CA ALA A 900 25.91 -12.18 5.27
C ALA A 900 25.97 -11.12 6.37
N GLU A 901 27.11 -10.44 6.47
CA GLU A 901 27.33 -9.32 7.39
C GLU A 901 27.18 -8.01 6.62
N LYS A 902 26.54 -7.03 7.26
CA LYS A 902 26.35 -5.68 6.74
C LYS A 902 27.71 -5.00 6.50
N GLN A 903 27.86 -4.33 5.36
CA GLN A 903 29.12 -3.68 4.95
C GLN A 903 29.20 -2.21 5.34
#